data_AF-A0A7C3PBC8-F1
#
_entry.id   AF-A0A7C3PBC8-F1
#
_cell.length_a   1.000
_cell.length_b   1.000
_cell.length_c   1.000
_cell.angle_alpha   90.00
_cell.angle_beta   90.00
_cell.angle_gamma   90.00
#
_symmetry.space_group_name_H-M   'P 1'
#
loop_
_entity.id
_entity.type
_entity.pdbx_description
1 polymer ?
#
loop_
_entity_poly.entity_id
_entity_poly.type
_entity_poly.pdbx_seq_one_letter_code
_entity_poly.pdbx_strand_id
1 'polypeptide(L)'
;MTLAAVAGGVLCLASFATADQTGTAPPSHSTATQASSPTGNLPPVSDVQTGSEGRAPVKGEGTPAPYGGPRGSLPEDECATAPLVAVPSTTSVNLTTCDTVPSDPVYSCHFSGPTQGVNTAWFRFVATGTQTRIHTCNSVAPADDSLVAVYTGSCTSLTEVCCNDDACGASTFLSDICCTTVAGTQYYIQIAAWSTGDVGTYTMEIASPCSPPCDVTCPPGSLNENEPVCTTGYVDNFNGGCNSTPNVFTNAACNQTWCGEYGGFVNSSGGNSRDTDWYRLTIGAATQLTATVTGEGTSRVFILTGVCPTTVIVTNTAAPCAPATATAAVSPGTYFIFAGTNTFGPTPTPCGADYTLQITCGAPAVGACCVFTTNTCVNGLNEADCTAQGGAWQGANTNCSTVECCFVVCNGRNEGCVGDSCPSGPYSVEANCGLPTDTCNGGCNAANEFSPLCCGDVICGTYGATGSRDTDWFSAFLTVASDVTWELTGEGPTLGFIIQPGSDPLDPCAGLVILTSGTADPCATVTLNASVGAGEIWTWAGTSVFTGVACGAGYEATFTCGVPEPGACCLVATNTCVQLAGGDCAAQGGIFAGAGVSCLDADCCFVTCLPGKTPENEPNCGLPSDSVNGGCNSTPEIYSPIVDGQAYCGTGAFDGATRDTDWYQFTLTAESQVTYCLTAEFNCAMFILSGPCSAIVVEASAVADPCTETCLTACLPAGTYTLFAGASFDFGNVPCGAGYNMDLDIQTPCAPPCDVVCDPDKISENEPNCGLPADTVNGGCNSTPPVYFNVNCGDDICGTYAFDGSTRDTDWYQLNHAGGQLDWCVVGEAATAYAILSPGPNGCADLVVHDFQILLPCVSGCISLNLPAGTYWLFAAPDFQGIVNCGAEYNASVVCVNCPCDPPGPINPDRDGDCDVDSTDLNIVLTDFDCPNSSPPPCEGDADADGDTDSTDLNIILTSLPCP
;
A
#
# COMPACT_ATOMS: atom_id res chain seq x y z
N MET A 1 -5.77 16.33 -29.14
CA MET A 1 -4.66 17.30 -29.22
C MET A 1 -4.12 17.51 -27.81
N THR A 2 -2.88 18.01 -27.66
CA THR A 2 -2.23 18.27 -26.35
C THR A 2 -2.99 19.35 -25.55
N LEU A 3 -2.81 19.55 -24.24
CA LEU A 3 -1.86 19.04 -23.22
C LEU A 3 -2.48 17.84 -22.43
N ALA A 4 -1.78 16.88 -21.82
CA ALA A 4 -0.55 16.88 -21.00
C ALA A 4 -0.77 17.41 -19.56
N ALA A 5 -0.91 16.49 -18.60
CA ALA A 5 -1.07 16.79 -17.18
C ALA A 5 0.22 17.35 -16.55
N VAL A 6 0.06 18.10 -15.45
CA VAL A 6 1.16 18.58 -14.60
C VAL A 6 0.80 18.28 -13.15
N ALA A 7 1.45 17.28 -12.57
CA ALA A 7 1.56 17.16 -11.11
C ALA A 7 2.72 18.05 -10.64
N GLY A 8 2.52 18.84 -9.59
CA GLY A 8 3.37 19.97 -9.22
C GLY A 8 3.77 20.04 -7.75
N GLY A 9 4.25 18.94 -7.17
CA GLY A 9 4.82 18.98 -5.81
C GLY A 9 6.18 19.68 -5.78
N VAL A 10 6.35 20.68 -4.92
CA VAL A 10 7.62 21.42 -4.75
C VAL A 10 8.12 21.31 -3.31
N LEU A 11 9.11 20.43 -3.09
CA LEU A 11 10.00 20.57 -1.94
C LEU A 11 10.97 21.73 -2.20
N CYS A 12 11.07 22.68 -1.26
CA CYS A 12 12.08 23.72 -1.30
C CYS A 12 13.15 23.44 -0.24
N LEU A 13 14.43 23.47 -0.63
CA LEU A 13 15.58 23.26 0.25
C LEU A 13 16.63 24.33 -0.02
N ALA A 14 17.08 25.00 1.05
CA ALA A 14 18.15 26.00 0.99
C ALA A 14 19.24 25.72 2.04
N SER A 15 20.47 26.06 1.70
CA SER A 15 21.67 26.07 2.56
C SER A 15 22.49 27.28 2.12
N PHE A 16 23.39 27.90 2.89
CA PHE A 16 24.44 27.36 3.77
C PHE A 16 24.95 28.43 4.76
N ALA A 17 25.72 28.02 5.78
CA ALA A 17 26.79 28.80 6.39
C ALA A 17 28.02 27.91 6.66
N THR A 18 29.24 28.47 6.75
CA THR A 18 30.50 27.68 6.71
C THR A 18 31.64 28.20 7.61
N ALA A 19 32.40 27.25 8.18
CA ALA A 19 33.79 27.38 8.67
C ALA A 19 34.37 25.94 8.81
N ASP A 20 35.19 25.42 7.90
CA ASP A 20 36.63 25.67 7.66
C ASP A 20 37.59 25.05 8.69
N GLN A 21 38.35 24.02 8.27
CA GLN A 21 39.83 23.99 8.27
C GLN A 21 40.42 22.62 7.83
N THR A 22 40.94 22.56 6.61
CA THR A 22 42.05 21.66 6.12
C THR A 22 41.87 20.11 6.08
N GLY A 23 42.32 19.44 5.00
CA GLY A 23 42.26 17.96 4.91
C GLY A 23 42.97 17.19 3.78
N THR A 24 43.34 17.81 2.65
CA THR A 24 43.95 17.15 1.44
C THR A 24 43.04 16.16 0.67
N ALA A 25 43.39 15.84 -0.60
CA ALA A 25 42.40 15.45 -1.63
C ALA A 25 42.94 14.41 -2.69
N PRO A 26 42.24 14.06 -3.80
CA PRO A 26 41.96 12.65 -4.14
C PRO A 26 42.50 12.22 -5.54
N PRO A 27 42.20 10.99 -6.00
CA PRO A 27 41.14 10.81 -7.03
C PRO A 27 40.32 9.49 -6.76
N SER A 28 39.50 8.87 -7.64
CA SER A 28 39.22 9.06 -9.07
C SER A 28 37.82 8.54 -9.53
N HIS A 29 37.08 9.38 -10.28
CA HIS A 29 36.18 9.08 -11.43
C HIS A 29 34.90 8.19 -11.26
N SER A 30 33.79 8.38 -12.00
CA SER A 30 33.28 9.55 -12.80
C SER A 30 31.87 9.32 -13.44
N THR A 31 30.97 10.33 -13.36
CA THR A 31 29.99 10.83 -14.40
C THR A 31 28.90 9.93 -15.05
N ALA A 32 27.74 10.41 -15.59
CA ALA A 32 26.91 11.65 -15.43
C ALA A 32 25.64 11.68 -16.36
N THR A 33 24.57 12.41 -15.97
CA THR A 33 23.57 13.21 -16.79
C THR A 33 22.66 12.57 -17.90
N GLN A 34 21.60 13.20 -18.48
CA GLN A 34 20.41 14.04 -18.05
C GLN A 34 19.54 14.50 -19.30
N ALA A 35 18.27 14.93 -19.13
CA ALA A 35 17.42 15.83 -20.01
C ALA A 35 16.87 15.30 -21.39
N SER A 36 15.80 15.81 -22.08
CA SER A 36 14.67 16.80 -21.87
C SER A 36 13.56 16.77 -22.99
N SER A 37 12.44 17.55 -22.85
CA SER A 37 11.13 17.64 -23.65
C SER A 37 11.15 18.58 -24.94
N PRO A 38 10.05 19.17 -25.58
CA PRO A 38 8.57 19.34 -25.31
C PRO A 38 7.52 19.40 -26.52
N THR A 39 6.21 19.75 -26.26
CA THR A 39 5.09 20.24 -27.19
C THR A 39 4.46 19.30 -28.26
N GLY A 40 3.28 19.50 -28.94
CA GLY A 40 2.14 20.49 -29.03
C GLY A 40 1.23 20.17 -30.29
N ASN A 41 0.04 20.71 -30.67
CA ASN A 41 -1.04 21.60 -30.14
C ASN A 41 -2.44 21.39 -30.88
N LEU A 42 -3.46 22.28 -30.70
CA LEU A 42 -4.93 22.32 -31.06
C LEU A 42 -5.37 22.60 -32.55
N PRO A 43 -6.68 22.69 -33.02
CA PRO A 43 -8.02 22.82 -32.38
C PRO A 43 -9.22 21.94 -33.03
N PRO A 44 -10.57 22.26 -33.11
CA PRO A 44 -11.68 21.29 -32.77
C PRO A 44 -12.92 21.16 -33.77
N VAL A 45 -14.11 20.72 -33.29
CA VAL A 45 -15.53 20.69 -33.84
C VAL A 45 -15.90 19.73 -35.03
N SER A 46 -17.14 19.28 -35.37
CA SER A 46 -18.60 19.44 -34.97
C SER A 46 -19.50 18.42 -35.76
N ASP A 47 -20.81 18.09 -35.57
CA ASP A 47 -21.86 18.15 -34.49
C ASP A 47 -23.26 17.58 -35.03
N VAL A 48 -24.32 17.45 -34.17
CA VAL A 48 -25.82 17.42 -34.43
C VAL A 48 -26.63 16.09 -34.70
N GLN A 49 -27.40 15.62 -33.67
CA GLN A 49 -28.85 15.17 -33.60
C GLN A 49 -29.47 14.05 -34.53
N THR A 50 -30.61 13.34 -34.29
CA THR A 50 -31.60 13.11 -33.16
C THR A 50 -32.58 11.94 -33.45
N GLY A 51 -33.03 11.20 -32.40
CA GLY A 51 -34.39 10.57 -32.21
C GLY A 51 -34.90 9.45 -33.17
N SER A 52 -36.04 8.75 -32.92
CA SER A 52 -36.84 8.48 -31.70
C SER A 52 -37.98 7.44 -31.96
N GLU A 53 -38.49 6.78 -30.90
CA GLU A 53 -39.72 5.93 -30.80
C GLU A 53 -39.84 4.58 -31.57
N GLY A 54 -40.56 3.61 -30.98
CA GLY A 54 -41.06 2.39 -31.68
C GLY A 54 -41.40 1.18 -30.79
N ARG A 55 -42.69 0.90 -30.53
CA ARG A 55 -43.17 -0.20 -29.65
C ARG A 55 -43.58 -1.46 -30.45
N ALA A 56 -43.23 -2.66 -29.96
CA ALA A 56 -43.50 -3.96 -30.61
C ALA A 56 -45.01 -4.33 -30.69
N PRO A 57 -45.46 -5.30 -31.56
CA PRO A 57 -45.51 -6.71 -31.11
C PRO A 57 -45.54 -7.88 -32.17
N VAL A 58 -45.19 -9.10 -31.70
CA VAL A 58 -45.78 -10.44 -32.03
C VAL A 58 -45.52 -11.19 -33.37
N LYS A 59 -44.96 -12.40 -33.22
CA LYS A 59 -45.02 -13.66 -34.05
C LYS A 59 -44.61 -13.68 -35.53
N GLY A 60 -43.75 -14.66 -35.86
CA GLY A 60 -43.68 -15.32 -37.17
C GLY A 60 -42.49 -16.27 -37.32
N GLU A 61 -42.72 -17.53 -37.72
CA GLU A 61 -41.64 -18.47 -38.10
C GLU A 61 -41.23 -18.22 -39.56
N GLY A 62 -39.93 -18.18 -39.87
CA GLY A 62 -39.45 -17.99 -41.24
C GLY A 62 -37.92 -17.96 -41.38
N THR A 63 -37.37 -18.90 -42.15
CA THR A 63 -35.92 -19.10 -42.40
C THR A 63 -35.23 -17.87 -43.02
N PRO A 64 -34.06 -17.43 -42.52
CA PRO A 64 -33.23 -16.41 -43.17
C PRO A 64 -32.16 -17.01 -44.09
N ALA A 65 -31.86 -16.28 -45.17
CA ALA A 65 -30.65 -16.38 -45.99
C ALA A 65 -30.52 -15.08 -46.83
N PRO A 66 -29.32 -14.71 -47.31
CA PRO A 66 -28.13 -14.42 -46.51
C PRO A 66 -27.56 -13.02 -46.80
N TYR A 67 -26.58 -12.55 -46.00
CA TYR A 67 -25.96 -11.22 -46.03
C TYR A 67 -26.94 -10.05 -45.71
N GLY A 68 -26.48 -8.94 -45.13
CA GLY A 68 -25.16 -8.62 -44.59
C GLY A 68 -25.08 -7.13 -44.26
N GLY A 69 -24.68 -6.78 -43.03
CA GLY A 69 -24.55 -5.42 -42.55
C GLY A 69 -23.59 -5.39 -41.35
N PRO A 70 -22.84 -4.29 -41.15
CA PRO A 70 -21.69 -4.28 -40.26
C PRO A 70 -22.10 -4.49 -38.80
N ARG A 71 -21.30 -5.29 -38.09
CA ARG A 71 -21.22 -5.22 -36.62
C ARG A 71 -20.42 -3.97 -36.25
N GLY A 72 -20.50 -3.54 -34.99
CA GLY A 72 -19.59 -2.49 -34.50
C GLY A 72 -18.17 -3.02 -34.48
N SER A 73 -17.26 -2.37 -35.21
CA SER A 73 -15.85 -2.75 -35.30
C SER A 73 -15.19 -2.72 -33.92
N LEU A 74 -14.62 -3.84 -33.49
CA LEU A 74 -13.79 -3.90 -32.29
C LEU A 74 -12.41 -3.25 -32.55
N PRO A 75 -11.67 -2.78 -31.52
CA PRO A 75 -10.35 -2.21 -31.72
C PRO A 75 -9.37 -3.13 -32.46
N GLU A 76 -9.47 -4.44 -32.25
CA GLU A 76 -8.70 -5.50 -32.90
C GLU A 76 -9.23 -5.91 -34.29
N ASP A 77 -10.39 -5.42 -34.74
CA ASP A 77 -10.98 -5.76 -36.05
C ASP A 77 -10.21 -5.06 -37.21
N GLU A 78 -9.55 -3.95 -36.92
CA GLU A 78 -8.88 -3.07 -37.89
C GLU A 78 -7.42 -2.79 -37.50
N CYS A 79 -6.48 -2.99 -38.44
CA CYS A 79 -5.04 -2.71 -38.22
C CYS A 79 -4.79 -1.29 -37.69
N ALA A 80 -5.61 -0.32 -38.12
CA ALA A 80 -5.47 1.08 -37.73
C ALA A 80 -5.76 1.34 -36.23
N THR A 81 -6.57 0.49 -35.59
CA THR A 81 -6.94 0.59 -34.16
C THR A 81 -6.28 -0.47 -33.28
N ALA A 82 -5.55 -1.41 -33.89
CA ALA A 82 -4.85 -2.55 -33.27
C ALA A 82 -4.35 -2.27 -31.82
N PRO A 83 -4.91 -2.95 -30.80
CA PRO A 83 -4.50 -2.78 -29.42
C PRO A 83 -3.03 -3.17 -29.18
N LEU A 84 -2.42 -2.48 -28.21
CA LEU A 84 -1.02 -2.69 -27.82
C LEU A 84 -0.91 -3.87 -26.86
N VAL A 85 -0.14 -4.90 -27.22
CA VAL A 85 0.25 -5.99 -26.31
C VAL A 85 1.67 -5.79 -25.78
N ALA A 86 1.90 -6.22 -24.54
CA ALA A 86 3.21 -6.18 -23.89
C ALA A 86 4.10 -7.34 -24.36
N VAL A 87 5.38 -7.33 -23.99
CA VAL A 87 6.32 -8.42 -24.28
C VAL A 87 7.14 -8.74 -23.02
N PRO A 88 6.95 -9.90 -22.36
CA PRO A 88 6.01 -10.96 -22.71
C PRO A 88 4.55 -10.67 -22.31
N SER A 89 3.58 -11.34 -22.95
CA SER A 89 2.19 -11.41 -22.48
C SER A 89 1.42 -12.62 -23.04
N THR A 90 0.28 -12.92 -22.42
CA THR A 90 -0.75 -13.85 -22.93
C THR A 90 -2.03 -13.04 -23.19
N THR A 91 -2.74 -13.32 -24.28
CA THR A 91 -3.92 -12.55 -24.71
C THR A 91 -4.93 -13.46 -25.40
N SER A 92 -6.16 -13.50 -24.90
CA SER A 92 -7.26 -14.20 -25.56
C SER A 92 -7.88 -13.30 -26.64
N VAL A 93 -8.12 -13.84 -27.84
CA VAL A 93 -8.74 -13.12 -28.97
C VAL A 93 -9.91 -13.92 -29.53
N ASN A 94 -11.08 -13.29 -29.63
CA ASN A 94 -12.32 -13.96 -30.06
C ASN A 94 -12.66 -13.63 -31.51
N LEU A 95 -12.31 -14.53 -32.44
CA LEU A 95 -12.55 -14.32 -33.86
C LEU A 95 -14.03 -14.47 -34.24
N THR A 96 -14.91 -14.93 -33.33
CA THR A 96 -16.37 -14.97 -33.61
C THR A 96 -17.02 -13.59 -33.68
N THR A 97 -16.35 -12.56 -33.19
CA THR A 97 -16.79 -11.15 -33.22
C THR A 97 -16.17 -10.33 -34.35
N CYS A 98 -14.96 -10.69 -34.81
CA CYS A 98 -14.24 -10.04 -35.91
C CYS A 98 -14.83 -10.38 -37.30
N ASP A 99 -14.39 -9.65 -38.33
CA ASP A 99 -14.81 -9.84 -39.74
C ASP A 99 -13.64 -10.27 -40.67
N THR A 100 -13.96 -10.65 -41.92
CA THR A 100 -12.96 -11.07 -42.93
C THR A 100 -12.79 -9.97 -43.98
N VAL A 101 -11.90 -8.99 -43.73
CA VAL A 101 -11.73 -7.84 -44.62
C VAL A 101 -10.95 -8.23 -45.90
N PRO A 102 -11.49 -8.06 -47.12
CA PRO A 102 -10.77 -8.38 -48.36
C PRO A 102 -9.60 -7.43 -48.72
N SER A 103 -9.24 -6.51 -47.83
CA SER A 103 -8.09 -5.61 -47.94
C SER A 103 -7.00 -5.86 -46.90
N ASP A 104 -7.21 -6.78 -45.96
CA ASP A 104 -6.13 -7.31 -45.12
C ASP A 104 -5.07 -8.01 -45.99
N PRO A 105 -3.79 -8.07 -45.56
CA PRO A 105 -2.79 -8.90 -46.23
C PRO A 105 -3.21 -10.37 -46.28
N VAL A 106 -2.86 -11.03 -47.39
CA VAL A 106 -2.92 -12.49 -47.51
C VAL A 106 -1.71 -13.11 -46.81
N TYR A 107 -1.94 -14.18 -46.06
CA TYR A 107 -0.87 -14.89 -45.34
C TYR A 107 0.04 -15.59 -46.35
N SER A 108 1.31 -15.18 -46.45
CA SER A 108 2.24 -15.75 -47.45
C SER A 108 2.57 -17.23 -47.22
N CYS A 109 2.41 -17.68 -45.97
CA CYS A 109 2.72 -19.02 -45.48
C CYS A 109 1.59 -20.05 -45.62
N HIS A 110 0.35 -19.60 -45.86
CA HIS A 110 -0.86 -20.42 -45.96
C HIS A 110 -0.64 -21.65 -46.87
N PHE A 111 -0.86 -22.85 -46.34
CA PHE A 111 -0.36 -24.13 -46.86
C PHE A 111 -0.80 -24.44 -48.29
N SER A 112 -1.99 -23.98 -48.70
CA SER A 112 -2.50 -24.15 -50.07
C SER A 112 -2.07 -23.03 -51.06
N GLY A 113 -1.23 -22.11 -50.60
CA GLY A 113 -0.75 -20.92 -51.31
C GLY A 113 -1.32 -19.62 -50.74
N PRO A 114 -0.69 -18.45 -50.96
CA PRO A 114 -1.05 -17.19 -50.30
C PRO A 114 -2.53 -16.79 -50.49
N THR A 115 -3.27 -16.77 -49.38
CA THR A 115 -4.74 -16.60 -49.33
C THR A 115 -5.14 -15.82 -48.07
N GLN A 116 -6.37 -15.32 -48.02
CA GLN A 116 -6.98 -14.77 -46.81
C GLN A 116 -7.26 -15.88 -45.79
N GLY A 117 -7.03 -15.62 -44.50
CA GLY A 117 -7.66 -16.40 -43.43
C GLY A 117 -9.13 -16.02 -43.25
N VAL A 118 -9.82 -16.69 -42.33
CA VAL A 118 -11.20 -16.40 -41.93
C VAL A 118 -11.21 -15.65 -40.59
N ASN A 119 -11.90 -14.51 -40.58
CA ASN A 119 -12.03 -13.57 -39.46
C ASN A 119 -10.69 -13.10 -38.89
N THR A 120 -10.22 -11.94 -39.33
CA THR A 120 -8.93 -11.37 -38.93
C THR A 120 -9.02 -10.64 -37.59
N ALA A 121 -7.99 -10.76 -36.75
CA ALA A 121 -7.74 -9.83 -35.66
C ALA A 121 -6.31 -9.25 -35.73
N TRP A 122 -6.18 -8.01 -35.28
CA TRP A 122 -4.99 -7.19 -35.37
C TRP A 122 -4.49 -6.73 -34.00
N PHE A 123 -3.20 -6.90 -33.74
CA PHE A 123 -2.52 -6.37 -32.55
C PHE A 123 -1.26 -5.61 -32.96
N ARG A 124 -0.66 -4.85 -32.02
CA ARG A 124 0.68 -4.28 -32.20
C ARG A 124 1.51 -4.45 -30.93
N PHE A 125 2.83 -4.51 -31.09
CA PHE A 125 3.77 -4.59 -29.98
C PHE A 125 5.03 -3.77 -30.26
N VAL A 126 5.78 -3.43 -29.21
CA VAL A 126 7.14 -2.89 -29.35
C VAL A 126 8.11 -4.00 -29.00
N ALA A 127 9.00 -4.36 -29.93
CA ALA A 127 9.96 -5.43 -29.70
C ALA A 127 10.97 -5.04 -28.61
N THR A 128 11.22 -5.95 -27.66
CA THR A 128 12.18 -5.75 -26.56
C THR A 128 13.57 -6.33 -26.84
N GLY A 129 13.72 -7.19 -27.85
CA GLY A 129 14.97 -7.84 -28.25
C GLY A 129 15.18 -7.91 -29.77
N THR A 130 16.16 -8.73 -30.18
CA THR A 130 16.47 -9.00 -31.61
C THR A 130 15.63 -10.11 -32.23
N GLN A 131 14.82 -10.79 -31.41
CA GLN A 131 13.88 -11.83 -31.82
C GLN A 131 12.61 -11.74 -30.97
N THR A 132 11.47 -12.10 -31.55
CA THR A 132 10.19 -12.19 -30.83
C THR A 132 9.46 -13.45 -31.29
N ARG A 133 9.03 -14.29 -30.34
CA ARG A 133 8.17 -15.46 -30.61
C ARG A 133 6.72 -15.10 -30.35
N ILE A 134 5.83 -15.51 -31.25
CA ILE A 134 4.37 -15.41 -31.10
C ILE A 134 3.76 -16.76 -31.48
N HIS A 135 2.84 -17.28 -30.68
CA HIS A 135 2.17 -18.56 -30.98
C HIS A 135 0.73 -18.63 -30.47
N THR A 136 -0.04 -19.56 -31.04
CA THR A 136 -1.42 -19.88 -30.65
C THR A 136 -1.57 -21.26 -29.97
N CYS A 137 -0.46 -21.97 -29.72
CA CYS A 137 -0.43 -23.41 -29.34
C CYS A 137 -1.32 -23.86 -28.16
N ASN A 138 -1.73 -22.95 -27.26
CA ASN A 138 -2.58 -23.25 -26.12
C ASN A 138 -4.08 -22.93 -26.39
N SER A 139 -4.47 -22.79 -27.65
CA SER A 139 -5.86 -22.67 -28.12
C SER A 139 -6.53 -24.04 -28.22
N VAL A 140 -7.86 -24.09 -28.18
CA VAL A 140 -8.65 -25.33 -28.15
C VAL A 140 -9.90 -25.24 -29.00
N ALA A 141 -10.34 -26.38 -29.55
CA ALA A 141 -11.50 -26.48 -30.44
C ALA A 141 -12.74 -25.72 -29.92
N PRO A 142 -13.40 -24.88 -30.75
CA PRO A 142 -13.23 -24.73 -32.20
C PRO A 142 -12.16 -23.69 -32.61
N ALA A 143 -11.16 -23.41 -31.78
CA ALA A 143 -10.01 -22.59 -32.11
C ALA A 143 -8.73 -23.44 -32.18
N ASP A 144 -8.71 -24.41 -33.10
CA ASP A 144 -7.65 -25.42 -33.25
C ASP A 144 -6.93 -25.42 -34.61
N ASP A 145 -7.20 -24.44 -35.49
CA ASP A 145 -6.60 -24.29 -36.82
C ASP A 145 -6.41 -22.79 -37.21
N SER A 146 -5.17 -22.29 -37.17
CA SER A 146 -4.86 -20.84 -37.16
C SER A 146 -3.80 -20.38 -38.16
N LEU A 147 -3.90 -19.11 -38.56
CA LEU A 147 -2.91 -18.37 -39.33
C LEU A 147 -2.37 -17.19 -38.50
N VAL A 148 -1.05 -17.00 -38.46
CA VAL A 148 -0.41 -15.86 -37.78
C VAL A 148 0.73 -15.26 -38.61
N ALA A 149 0.73 -13.93 -38.78
CA ALA A 149 1.79 -13.18 -39.44
C ALA A 149 2.16 -11.90 -38.68
N VAL A 150 3.38 -11.40 -38.90
CA VAL A 150 3.86 -10.13 -38.31
C VAL A 150 4.38 -9.21 -39.39
N TYR A 151 4.04 -7.93 -39.27
CA TYR A 151 4.34 -6.89 -40.23
C TYR A 151 5.08 -5.72 -39.58
N THR A 152 5.87 -5.01 -40.39
CA THR A 152 6.45 -3.70 -40.06
C THR A 152 6.00 -2.65 -41.08
N GLY A 153 6.24 -1.36 -40.79
CA GLY A 153 5.74 -0.23 -41.56
C GLY A 153 4.46 0.37 -40.95
N SER A 154 3.48 0.69 -41.80
CA SER A 154 2.16 1.21 -41.42
C SER A 154 1.06 0.37 -42.07
N CYS A 155 -0.15 0.35 -41.52
CA CYS A 155 -1.29 -0.40 -42.09
C CYS A 155 -1.60 -0.09 -43.57
N THR A 156 -1.21 1.10 -44.04
CA THR A 156 -1.31 1.53 -45.45
C THR A 156 -0.17 1.05 -46.37
N SER A 157 0.86 0.40 -45.81
CA SER A 157 2.09 -0.02 -46.50
C SER A 157 2.86 -1.08 -45.67
N LEU A 158 2.17 -2.13 -45.24
CA LEU A 158 2.77 -3.20 -44.44
C LEU A 158 3.83 -4.00 -45.21
N THR A 159 4.88 -4.43 -44.52
CA THR A 159 5.90 -5.36 -45.02
C THR A 159 5.98 -6.56 -44.08
N GLU A 160 5.76 -7.76 -44.61
CA GLU A 160 5.79 -9.00 -43.81
C GLU A 160 7.20 -9.32 -43.32
N VAL A 161 7.30 -9.77 -42.07
CA VAL A 161 8.54 -10.13 -41.38
C VAL A 161 8.66 -11.64 -41.21
N CYS A 162 7.52 -12.30 -40.95
CA CYS A 162 7.37 -13.73 -40.67
C CYS A 162 5.87 -14.10 -40.77
N CYS A 163 5.58 -15.36 -41.05
CA CYS A 163 4.24 -15.92 -41.19
C CYS A 163 4.31 -17.42 -40.87
N ASN A 164 3.34 -17.96 -40.13
CA ASN A 164 3.14 -19.40 -39.99
C ASN A 164 1.64 -19.77 -39.98
N ASP A 165 1.40 -21.05 -40.21
CA ASP A 165 0.14 -21.75 -40.39
C ASP A 165 0.18 -22.90 -39.37
N ASP A 166 0.70 -24.07 -39.75
CA ASP A 166 1.11 -25.16 -38.84
C ASP A 166 2.54 -24.98 -38.29
N ALA A 167 2.74 -24.94 -36.96
CA ALA A 167 4.05 -25.22 -36.34
C ALA A 167 4.04 -25.73 -34.88
N CYS A 168 2.93 -25.64 -34.14
CA CYS A 168 2.88 -26.01 -32.71
C CYS A 168 3.11 -27.51 -32.40
N GLY A 169 3.23 -28.36 -33.41
CA GLY A 169 3.53 -29.79 -33.26
C GLY A 169 3.07 -30.62 -34.46
N ALA A 170 3.48 -31.89 -34.49
CA ALA A 170 3.18 -32.81 -35.60
C ALA A 170 1.70 -33.28 -35.66
N SER A 171 0.80 -32.68 -34.87
CA SER A 171 -0.61 -33.06 -34.73
C SER A 171 -1.52 -31.90 -34.30
N THR A 172 -1.14 -30.67 -34.62
CA THR A 172 -1.88 -29.43 -34.30
C THR A 172 -1.80 -28.48 -35.49
N PHE A 173 -2.90 -27.84 -35.87
CA PHE A 173 -2.92 -26.83 -36.95
C PHE A 173 -2.74 -25.40 -36.40
N LEU A 174 -2.01 -25.28 -35.29
CA LEU A 174 -1.78 -24.02 -34.59
C LEU A 174 -0.39 -23.47 -34.90
N SER A 175 -0.29 -22.14 -34.94
CA SER A 175 0.88 -21.43 -35.43
C SER A 175 1.90 -21.12 -34.34
N ASP A 176 3.18 -21.20 -34.71
CA ASP A 176 4.33 -20.73 -33.93
C ASP A 176 5.34 -20.03 -34.85
N ILE A 177 5.55 -18.74 -34.64
CA ILE A 177 6.54 -17.93 -35.38
C ILE A 177 7.63 -17.43 -34.42
N CYS A 178 8.89 -17.65 -34.81
CA CYS A 178 10.01 -16.87 -34.32
C CYS A 178 10.44 -15.84 -35.37
N CYS A 179 10.31 -14.56 -35.03
CA CYS A 179 10.52 -13.44 -35.95
C CYS A 179 11.79 -12.68 -35.58
N THR A 180 12.60 -12.31 -36.58
CA THR A 180 13.74 -11.40 -36.37
C THR A 180 13.22 -9.98 -36.22
N THR A 181 13.46 -9.37 -35.06
CA THR A 181 12.95 -8.05 -34.69
C THR A 181 14.08 -7.09 -34.31
N VAL A 182 13.76 -5.81 -34.13
CA VAL A 182 14.70 -4.78 -33.68
C VAL A 182 14.16 -4.12 -32.42
N ALA A 183 14.91 -4.18 -31.32
CA ALA A 183 14.50 -3.61 -30.04
C ALA A 183 14.11 -2.12 -30.17
N GLY A 184 13.00 -1.74 -29.55
CA GLY A 184 12.40 -0.40 -29.65
C GLY A 184 11.57 -0.15 -30.91
N THR A 185 11.48 -1.10 -31.86
CA THR A 185 10.68 -0.95 -33.08
C THR A 185 9.26 -1.50 -32.87
N GLN A 186 8.24 -0.78 -33.36
CA GLN A 186 6.86 -1.27 -33.37
C GLN A 186 6.61 -2.25 -34.54
N TYR A 187 5.88 -3.31 -34.26
CA TYR A 187 5.41 -4.30 -35.21
C TYR A 187 3.89 -4.52 -35.04
N TYR A 188 3.25 -5.04 -36.08
CA TYR A 188 1.83 -5.43 -36.09
C TYR A 188 1.71 -6.95 -36.21
N ILE A 189 0.75 -7.56 -35.53
CA ILE A 189 0.42 -8.99 -35.60
C ILE A 189 -0.95 -9.10 -36.28
N GLN A 190 -1.07 -10.03 -37.22
CA GLN A 190 -2.32 -10.42 -37.86
C GLN A 190 -2.59 -11.89 -37.49
N ILE A 191 -3.79 -12.19 -37.01
CA ILE A 191 -4.25 -13.53 -36.61
C ILE A 191 -5.56 -13.84 -37.33
N ALA A 192 -5.77 -15.06 -37.81
CA ALA A 192 -7.05 -15.52 -38.33
C ALA A 192 -7.26 -17.02 -38.06
N ALA A 193 -8.50 -17.49 -38.17
CA ALA A 193 -8.79 -18.91 -38.31
C ALA A 193 -8.46 -19.37 -39.73
N TRP A 194 -8.08 -20.64 -39.91
CA TRP A 194 -7.85 -21.22 -41.23
C TRP A 194 -9.15 -21.32 -42.04
N SER A 195 -10.23 -21.83 -41.45
CA SER A 195 -11.54 -21.93 -42.08
C SER A 195 -12.70 -21.48 -41.18
N THR A 196 -13.90 -21.43 -41.74
CA THR A 196 -15.15 -21.14 -41.01
C THR A 196 -15.51 -22.18 -39.94
N GLY A 197 -14.87 -23.36 -39.95
CA GLY A 197 -15.02 -24.35 -38.88
C GLY A 197 -14.29 -23.96 -37.59
N ASP A 198 -13.25 -23.14 -37.74
CA ASP A 198 -12.16 -22.99 -36.77
C ASP A 198 -12.18 -21.57 -36.15
N VAL A 199 -13.33 -20.90 -36.29
CA VAL A 199 -13.59 -19.55 -35.75
C VAL A 199 -14.05 -19.68 -34.29
N GLY A 200 -13.09 -19.51 -33.37
CA GLY A 200 -13.33 -19.55 -31.93
C GLY A 200 -12.59 -18.45 -31.18
N THR A 201 -12.20 -18.75 -29.93
CA THR A 201 -11.32 -17.89 -29.12
C THR A 201 -9.94 -18.50 -29.03
N TYR A 202 -8.95 -17.82 -29.62
CA TYR A 202 -7.54 -18.23 -29.60
C TYR A 202 -6.81 -17.62 -28.39
N THR A 203 -5.80 -18.33 -27.90
CA THR A 203 -4.86 -17.86 -26.88
C THR A 203 -3.55 -17.50 -27.57
N MET A 204 -3.30 -16.21 -27.81
CA MET A 204 -2.01 -15.71 -28.28
C MET A 204 -1.04 -15.56 -27.11
N GLU A 205 0.17 -16.05 -27.28
CA GLU A 205 1.30 -15.78 -26.38
C GLU A 205 2.44 -15.11 -27.16
N ILE A 206 3.08 -14.10 -26.56
CA ILE A 206 4.18 -13.33 -27.14
C ILE A 206 5.35 -13.23 -26.13
N ALA A 207 6.59 -13.43 -26.61
CA ALA A 207 7.80 -13.39 -25.78
C ALA A 207 9.05 -12.90 -26.56
N SER A 208 10.05 -12.39 -25.83
CA SER A 208 11.36 -12.03 -26.39
C SER A 208 12.50 -12.40 -25.41
N PRO A 209 13.62 -12.98 -25.87
CA PRO A 209 13.84 -13.49 -27.23
C PRO A 209 12.84 -14.61 -27.57
N CYS A 210 12.88 -15.14 -28.79
CA CYS A 210 12.38 -16.49 -28.96
C CYS A 210 13.18 -17.39 -28.00
N SER A 211 12.51 -18.14 -27.13
CA SER A 211 13.20 -19.32 -26.58
C SER A 211 13.54 -20.20 -27.78
N PRO A 212 14.81 -20.58 -27.99
CA PRO A 212 15.07 -21.70 -28.89
C PRO A 212 14.31 -22.92 -28.36
N PRO A 213 13.94 -23.88 -29.22
CA PRO A 213 13.68 -25.23 -28.76
C PRO A 213 14.85 -25.65 -27.88
N CYS A 214 14.58 -26.03 -26.64
CA CYS A 214 15.62 -26.61 -25.81
C CYS A 214 15.95 -27.98 -26.42
N ASP A 215 17.21 -28.17 -26.77
CA ASP A 215 17.79 -29.39 -27.37
C ASP A 215 18.84 -29.88 -26.36
N VAL A 216 18.51 -30.91 -25.59
CA VAL A 216 19.37 -31.38 -24.49
C VAL A 216 20.34 -32.45 -24.98
N THR A 217 21.33 -31.99 -25.75
CA THR A 217 22.41 -32.85 -26.26
C THR A 217 23.13 -33.61 -25.13
N CYS A 218 22.88 -34.92 -25.03
CA CYS A 218 23.46 -35.75 -23.97
C CYS A 218 25.01 -35.81 -24.02
N PRO A 219 25.72 -35.50 -22.91
CA PRO A 219 27.19 -35.45 -22.89
C PRO A 219 27.87 -36.76 -23.28
N PRO A 220 28.95 -36.74 -24.09
CA PRO A 220 29.68 -37.94 -24.49
C PRO A 220 30.18 -38.76 -23.29
N GLY A 221 29.62 -39.96 -23.12
CA GLY A 221 29.92 -40.86 -22.00
C GLY A 221 28.84 -40.92 -20.91
N SER A 222 27.70 -40.23 -21.09
CA SER A 222 26.51 -40.46 -20.28
C SER A 222 25.98 -41.89 -20.42
N LEU A 223 25.30 -42.37 -19.37
CA LEU A 223 24.53 -43.61 -19.39
C LEU A 223 23.13 -43.31 -19.93
N ASN A 224 22.68 -44.02 -20.97
CA ASN A 224 21.30 -43.92 -21.42
C ASN A 224 20.38 -44.73 -20.48
N GLU A 225 19.20 -44.20 -20.16
CA GLU A 225 18.11 -44.85 -19.40
C GLU A 225 17.65 -46.16 -20.08
N ASN A 226 17.34 -46.08 -21.38
CA ASN A 226 16.72 -47.09 -22.24
C ASN A 226 15.26 -47.44 -21.87
N GLU A 227 14.53 -46.50 -21.25
CA GLU A 227 13.08 -46.60 -21.05
C GLU A 227 12.33 -46.36 -22.38
N PRO A 228 11.11 -46.92 -22.59
CA PRO A 228 10.27 -46.54 -23.72
C PRO A 228 9.49 -45.25 -23.44
N VAL A 229 9.65 -44.24 -24.31
CA VAL A 229 8.84 -43.01 -24.44
C VAL A 229 7.43 -43.12 -23.83
N CYS A 230 7.08 -42.25 -22.88
CA CYS A 230 5.72 -42.26 -22.32
C CYS A 230 4.62 -41.98 -23.34
N THR A 231 3.39 -42.36 -22.96
CA THR A 231 2.19 -42.24 -23.81
C THR A 231 0.93 -42.09 -22.95
N THR A 232 -0.19 -41.67 -23.55
CA THR A 232 -1.48 -41.71 -22.86
C THR A 232 -1.82 -43.14 -22.44
N GLY A 233 -2.04 -43.36 -21.15
CA GLY A 233 -2.22 -44.67 -20.53
C GLY A 233 -0.92 -45.39 -20.16
N TYR A 234 0.24 -44.72 -20.18
CA TYR A 234 1.52 -45.30 -19.79
C TYR A 234 1.51 -45.83 -18.35
N VAL A 235 2.29 -46.88 -18.14
CA VAL A 235 2.56 -47.46 -16.82
C VAL A 235 4.05 -47.70 -16.78
N ASP A 236 4.76 -46.79 -16.11
CA ASP A 236 6.16 -46.92 -15.77
C ASP A 236 6.38 -48.21 -14.96
N ASN A 237 7.23 -49.07 -15.53
CA ASN A 237 7.69 -50.32 -14.93
C ASN A 237 9.23 -50.40 -14.95
N PHE A 238 9.90 -49.27 -15.20
CA PHE A 238 11.34 -49.23 -15.47
C PHE A 238 12.09 -48.58 -14.30
N ASN A 239 11.71 -47.36 -13.93
CA ASN A 239 12.37 -46.57 -12.90
C ASN A 239 11.40 -45.85 -11.95
N GLY A 240 10.08 -46.01 -12.09
CA GLY A 240 9.01 -45.24 -11.43
C GLY A 240 8.90 -45.24 -9.92
N GLY A 241 9.84 -45.83 -9.20
CA GLY A 241 10.02 -45.74 -7.75
C GLY A 241 8.73 -45.86 -6.95
N CYS A 242 8.36 -44.79 -6.25
CA CYS A 242 7.16 -44.78 -5.42
C CYS A 242 5.84 -44.50 -6.18
N ASN A 243 5.90 -44.30 -7.49
CA ASN A 243 4.75 -44.12 -8.39
C ASN A 243 4.39 -45.41 -9.15
N SER A 244 5.33 -46.36 -9.28
CA SER A 244 5.10 -47.70 -9.85
C SER A 244 4.61 -48.71 -8.79
N THR A 245 4.09 -49.87 -9.21
CA THR A 245 3.67 -50.95 -8.29
C THR A 245 3.84 -52.32 -8.97
N PRO A 246 4.80 -53.16 -8.54
CA PRO A 246 5.77 -52.93 -7.47
C PRO A 246 6.79 -51.84 -7.83
N ASN A 247 7.34 -51.20 -6.80
CA ASN A 247 8.29 -50.10 -6.92
C ASN A 247 9.58 -50.54 -7.66
N VAL A 248 9.89 -49.90 -8.79
CA VAL A 248 11.09 -50.19 -9.61
C VAL A 248 12.07 -49.01 -9.56
N PHE A 249 13.38 -49.26 -9.65
CA PHE A 249 14.40 -48.19 -9.53
C PHE A 249 15.64 -48.51 -10.37
N THR A 250 16.15 -47.51 -11.11
CA THR A 250 17.47 -47.57 -11.76
C THR A 250 18.57 -47.54 -10.68
N ASN A 251 19.64 -48.33 -10.81
CA ASN A 251 20.76 -48.29 -9.86
C ASN A 251 21.82 -47.27 -10.34
N ALA A 252 22.02 -46.20 -9.58
CA ALA A 252 23.03 -45.18 -9.83
C ALA A 252 24.26 -45.33 -8.94
N ALA A 253 25.35 -44.67 -9.33
CA ALA A 253 26.57 -44.49 -8.56
C ALA A 253 27.01 -43.02 -8.58
N CYS A 254 27.81 -42.64 -7.58
CA CYS A 254 28.45 -41.33 -7.51
C CYS A 254 29.28 -41.00 -8.76
N ASN A 255 29.21 -39.74 -9.21
CA ASN A 255 29.94 -39.19 -10.35
C ASN A 255 29.57 -39.85 -11.69
N GLN A 256 28.28 -40.15 -11.86
CA GLN A 256 27.66 -40.56 -13.12
C GLN A 256 26.85 -39.40 -13.72
N THR A 257 26.79 -39.36 -15.05
CA THR A 257 25.81 -38.58 -15.80
C THR A 257 24.90 -39.55 -16.55
N TRP A 258 23.60 -39.34 -16.43
CA TRP A 258 22.56 -40.06 -17.13
C TRP A 258 21.92 -39.20 -18.22
N CYS A 259 21.34 -39.86 -19.20
CA CYS A 259 20.64 -39.34 -20.36
C CYS A 259 19.33 -40.13 -20.44
N GLY A 260 18.21 -39.45 -20.25
CA GLY A 260 16.89 -40.06 -20.18
C GLY A 260 15.85 -39.17 -20.86
N GLU A 261 14.63 -39.68 -20.97
CA GLU A 261 13.50 -39.00 -21.59
C GLU A 261 12.39 -38.89 -20.55
N TYR A 262 11.63 -37.79 -20.55
CA TYR A 262 10.44 -37.68 -19.70
C TYR A 262 9.24 -37.06 -20.45
N GLY A 263 8.11 -36.94 -19.76
CA GLY A 263 6.96 -36.15 -20.19
C GLY A 263 5.79 -36.21 -19.23
N GLY A 264 4.70 -35.52 -19.59
CA GLY A 264 3.39 -35.63 -18.94
C GLY A 264 2.39 -36.34 -19.85
N PHE A 265 1.54 -37.18 -19.26
CA PHE A 265 0.54 -37.98 -19.96
C PHE A 265 -0.75 -38.13 -19.15
N VAL A 266 -1.86 -38.42 -19.82
CA VAL A 266 -3.11 -38.79 -19.15
C VAL A 266 -3.08 -40.28 -18.81
N ASN A 267 -3.24 -40.63 -17.53
CA ASN A 267 -3.20 -42.00 -17.05
C ASN A 267 -4.47 -42.81 -17.38
N SER A 268 -4.45 -44.10 -17.09
CA SER A 268 -5.56 -45.04 -17.37
C SER A 268 -6.87 -44.75 -16.62
N SER A 269 -6.87 -43.84 -15.64
CA SER A 269 -8.06 -43.34 -14.93
C SER A 269 -8.54 -41.97 -15.43
N GLY A 270 -7.94 -41.42 -16.50
CA GLY A 270 -8.26 -40.10 -17.04
C GLY A 270 -7.65 -38.94 -16.25
N GLY A 271 -6.76 -39.21 -15.30
CA GLY A 271 -6.05 -38.18 -14.54
C GLY A 271 -4.72 -37.79 -15.16
N ASN A 272 -4.33 -36.53 -15.03
CA ASN A 272 -3.02 -36.05 -15.44
C ASN A 272 -1.88 -36.72 -14.61
N SER A 273 -0.76 -37.05 -15.25
CA SER A 273 0.37 -37.79 -14.68
C SER A 273 1.65 -37.53 -15.49
N ARG A 274 2.78 -38.09 -15.07
CA ARG A 274 4.09 -37.90 -15.70
C ARG A 274 4.97 -39.15 -15.60
N ASP A 275 6.01 -39.19 -16.43
CA ASP A 275 7.19 -40.02 -16.16
C ASP A 275 7.88 -39.60 -14.85
N THR A 276 8.54 -40.57 -14.23
CA THR A 276 9.10 -40.41 -12.89
C THR A 276 10.40 -41.18 -12.74
N ASP A 277 11.52 -40.56 -13.06
CA ASP A 277 12.80 -41.26 -13.10
C ASP A 277 13.42 -41.43 -11.71
N TRP A 278 13.25 -42.58 -11.04
CA TRP A 278 13.86 -42.83 -9.73
C TRP A 278 15.15 -43.65 -9.79
N TYR A 279 16.23 -42.99 -9.41
CA TYR A 279 17.58 -43.54 -9.30
C TYR A 279 17.94 -43.84 -7.85
N ARG A 280 18.24 -45.10 -7.53
CA ARG A 280 18.70 -45.54 -6.20
C ARG A 280 20.22 -45.53 -6.12
N LEU A 281 20.74 -44.91 -5.06
CA LEU A 281 22.17 -44.77 -4.74
C LEU A 281 22.48 -45.31 -3.34
N THR A 282 23.67 -45.88 -3.15
CA THR A 282 24.19 -46.27 -1.82
C THR A 282 25.45 -45.48 -1.49
N ILE A 283 25.40 -44.73 -0.38
CA ILE A 283 26.47 -43.90 0.15
C ILE A 283 27.21 -44.66 1.27
N GLY A 284 28.53 -44.73 1.21
CA GLY A 284 29.36 -45.51 2.16
C GLY A 284 30.09 -44.70 3.25
N ALA A 285 30.10 -43.37 3.15
CA ALA A 285 30.75 -42.43 4.06
C ALA A 285 29.96 -41.10 4.07
N ALA A 286 30.14 -40.25 5.07
CA ALA A 286 29.56 -38.90 5.04
C ALA A 286 30.01 -38.15 3.77
N THR A 287 29.04 -37.67 2.99
CA THR A 287 29.23 -37.23 1.60
C THR A 287 28.37 -35.99 1.32
N GLN A 288 28.84 -35.04 0.51
CA GLN A 288 27.96 -34.05 -0.10
C GLN A 288 27.43 -34.60 -1.42
N LEU A 289 26.16 -34.94 -1.45
CA LEU A 289 25.46 -35.48 -2.61
C LEU A 289 24.77 -34.34 -3.36
N THR A 290 25.12 -34.16 -4.62
CA THR A 290 24.51 -33.17 -5.52
C THR A 290 23.91 -33.87 -6.73
N ALA A 291 22.66 -33.56 -7.04
CA ALA A 291 21.97 -34.01 -8.24
C ALA A 291 21.51 -32.78 -9.04
N THR A 292 21.93 -32.72 -10.31
CA THR A 292 21.57 -31.66 -11.25
C THR A 292 20.83 -32.27 -12.43
N VAL A 293 19.59 -31.84 -12.66
CA VAL A 293 18.79 -32.19 -13.84
C VAL A 293 18.71 -30.97 -14.77
N THR A 294 19.00 -31.17 -16.06
CA THR A 294 18.73 -30.18 -17.11
C THR A 294 17.96 -30.89 -18.22
N GLY A 295 16.76 -30.42 -18.57
CA GLY A 295 15.88 -31.06 -19.56
C GLY A 295 15.12 -30.07 -20.43
N GLU A 296 14.42 -30.61 -21.44
CA GLU A 296 13.74 -29.82 -22.47
C GLU A 296 12.40 -29.22 -22.00
N GLY A 297 11.70 -29.93 -21.11
CA GLY A 297 10.62 -29.35 -20.30
C GLY A 297 11.12 -28.75 -18.99
N THR A 298 10.28 -28.02 -18.27
CA THR A 298 10.55 -27.52 -16.90
C THR A 298 10.90 -28.67 -15.96
N SER A 299 12.19 -28.87 -15.67
CA SER A 299 12.69 -30.00 -14.89
C SER A 299 12.41 -29.87 -13.39
N ARG A 300 12.27 -31.02 -12.71
CA ARG A 300 12.35 -31.11 -11.24
C ARG A 300 13.34 -32.18 -10.81
N VAL A 301 14.10 -31.88 -9.76
CA VAL A 301 14.97 -32.82 -9.07
C VAL A 301 14.57 -32.93 -7.59
N PHE A 302 14.75 -34.11 -7.01
CA PHE A 302 14.71 -34.32 -5.56
C PHE A 302 15.87 -35.21 -5.12
N ILE A 303 16.38 -34.99 -3.91
CA ILE A 303 17.13 -35.99 -3.14
C ILE A 303 16.20 -36.48 -2.02
N LEU A 304 16.02 -37.80 -1.90
CA LEU A 304 15.12 -38.43 -0.93
C LEU A 304 15.80 -39.57 -0.15
N THR A 305 15.20 -39.94 0.98
CA THR A 305 15.54 -41.14 1.76
C THR A 305 14.27 -41.89 2.23
N GLY A 306 14.43 -43.01 2.93
CA GLY A 306 13.37 -43.98 3.17
C GLY A 306 13.06 -44.82 1.92
N VAL A 307 12.13 -45.79 2.02
CA VAL A 307 11.69 -46.61 0.89
C VAL A 307 10.16 -46.64 0.88
N CYS A 308 9.56 -45.79 0.04
CA CYS A 308 8.14 -45.66 -0.29
C CYS A 308 7.16 -46.03 0.86
N PRO A 309 6.74 -45.05 1.68
CA PRO A 309 6.94 -43.62 1.52
C PRO A 309 8.40 -43.19 1.65
N THR A 310 8.79 -42.19 0.85
CA THR A 310 10.09 -41.52 0.89
C THR A 310 9.97 -40.14 1.50
N THR A 311 10.96 -39.73 2.29
CA THR A 311 11.10 -38.38 2.82
C THR A 311 11.98 -37.56 1.87
N VAL A 312 11.50 -36.40 1.43
CA VAL A 312 12.30 -35.42 0.69
C VAL A 312 13.33 -34.80 1.63
N ILE A 313 14.59 -34.77 1.21
CA ILE A 313 15.67 -34.04 1.90
C ILE A 313 15.80 -32.64 1.29
N VAL A 314 15.79 -32.55 -0.04
CA VAL A 314 15.87 -31.30 -0.81
C VAL A 314 15.27 -31.50 -2.19
N THR A 315 14.69 -30.45 -2.77
CA THR A 315 14.15 -30.43 -4.14
C THR A 315 14.49 -29.10 -4.80
N ASN A 316 14.60 -29.10 -6.13
CA ASN A 316 14.72 -27.88 -6.92
C ASN A 316 14.02 -28.04 -8.27
N THR A 317 13.63 -26.92 -8.89
CA THR A 317 12.94 -26.85 -10.18
C THR A 317 13.60 -25.79 -11.06
N ALA A 318 13.67 -26.04 -12.37
CA ALA A 318 14.20 -25.06 -13.31
C ALA A 318 13.38 -25.03 -14.60
N ALA A 319 13.45 -23.90 -15.31
CA ALA A 319 12.90 -23.76 -16.66
C ALA A 319 13.65 -24.66 -17.66
N PRO A 320 13.09 -24.92 -18.86
CA PRO A 320 13.80 -25.58 -19.96
C PRO A 320 15.24 -25.11 -20.13
N CYS A 321 16.16 -26.06 -20.37
CA CYS A 321 17.60 -25.82 -20.54
C CYS A 321 18.33 -25.17 -19.34
N ALA A 322 17.68 -24.94 -18.20
CA ALA A 322 18.32 -24.46 -16.97
C ALA A 322 18.55 -25.61 -15.97
N PRO A 323 19.68 -25.63 -15.23
CA PRO A 323 20.05 -26.75 -14.37
C PRO A 323 19.34 -26.72 -12.99
N ALA A 324 18.27 -27.49 -12.84
CA ALA A 324 17.64 -27.77 -11.55
C ALA A 324 18.62 -28.55 -10.66
N THR A 325 19.21 -27.90 -9.66
CA THR A 325 20.26 -28.50 -8.80
C THR A 325 19.82 -28.61 -7.36
N ALA A 326 19.85 -29.83 -6.81
CA ALA A 326 19.65 -30.12 -5.40
C ALA A 326 20.95 -30.65 -4.78
N THR A 327 21.26 -30.22 -3.56
CA THR A 327 22.49 -30.62 -2.83
C THR A 327 22.16 -30.85 -1.36
N ALA A 328 22.68 -31.94 -0.77
CA ALA A 328 22.56 -32.23 0.65
C ALA A 328 23.83 -32.89 1.21
N ALA A 329 24.15 -32.60 2.48
CA ALA A 329 25.07 -33.44 3.25
C ALA A 329 24.33 -34.72 3.69
N VAL A 330 24.88 -35.88 3.35
CA VAL A 330 24.25 -37.20 3.59
C VAL A 330 25.20 -38.15 4.32
N SER A 331 24.62 -38.93 5.24
CA SER A 331 25.30 -39.99 5.99
C SER A 331 25.46 -41.28 5.16
N PRO A 332 26.21 -42.29 5.64
CA PRO A 332 26.18 -43.62 5.04
C PRO A 332 24.75 -44.19 5.04
N GLY A 333 24.24 -44.61 3.88
CA GLY A 333 22.85 -45.02 3.73
C GLY A 333 22.41 -45.21 2.28
N THR A 334 21.13 -45.53 2.09
CA THR A 334 20.49 -45.59 0.76
C THR A 334 19.68 -44.33 0.52
N TYR A 335 19.88 -43.73 -0.66
CA TYR A 335 19.23 -42.50 -1.09
C TYR A 335 18.62 -42.68 -2.47
N PHE A 336 17.65 -41.84 -2.79
CA PHE A 336 16.95 -41.85 -4.07
C PHE A 336 17.04 -40.45 -4.69
N ILE A 337 17.31 -40.40 -6.00
CA ILE A 337 17.18 -39.19 -6.81
C ILE A 337 15.93 -39.36 -7.66
N PHE A 338 15.10 -38.32 -7.74
CA PHE A 338 14.04 -38.20 -8.73
C PHE A 338 14.49 -37.23 -9.83
N ALA A 339 14.31 -37.59 -11.09
CA ALA A 339 14.19 -36.67 -12.22
C ALA A 339 12.79 -36.80 -12.85
N GLY A 340 12.44 -35.85 -13.72
CA GLY A 340 11.12 -35.76 -14.36
C GLY A 340 10.64 -34.33 -14.56
N THR A 341 9.59 -34.14 -15.36
CA THR A 341 8.98 -32.82 -15.57
C THR A 341 8.20 -32.33 -14.34
N ASN A 342 8.28 -31.02 -14.06
CA ASN A 342 7.38 -30.34 -13.12
C ASN A 342 6.03 -30.00 -13.78
N THR A 343 5.95 -29.96 -15.11
CA THR A 343 4.78 -29.50 -15.87
C THR A 343 4.08 -30.68 -16.52
N PHE A 344 3.04 -31.18 -15.85
CA PHE A 344 2.26 -32.35 -16.26
C PHE A 344 0.75 -32.13 -16.11
N GLY A 345 0.31 -30.88 -16.26
CA GLY A 345 -1.09 -30.47 -16.21
C GLY A 345 -1.83 -30.68 -17.54
N PRO A 346 -2.88 -29.88 -17.83
CA PRO A 346 -3.60 -29.91 -19.11
C PRO A 346 -2.71 -29.66 -20.33
N THR A 347 -1.65 -28.87 -20.15
CA THR A 347 -0.58 -28.60 -21.11
C THR A 347 0.73 -29.21 -20.60
N PRO A 348 0.93 -30.54 -20.74
CA PRO A 348 2.11 -31.22 -20.23
C PRO A 348 3.34 -30.94 -21.09
N THR A 349 4.54 -31.17 -20.54
CA THR A 349 5.72 -31.45 -21.38
C THR A 349 5.43 -32.68 -22.25
N PRO A 350 5.69 -32.66 -23.56
CA PRO A 350 5.55 -33.84 -24.41
C PRO A 350 6.36 -35.04 -23.89
N CYS A 351 5.85 -36.26 -24.10
CA CYS A 351 6.61 -37.48 -23.87
C CYS A 351 7.74 -37.64 -24.87
N GLY A 352 8.92 -38.07 -24.40
CA GLY A 352 10.14 -38.13 -25.21
C GLY A 352 10.91 -36.81 -25.24
N ALA A 353 10.73 -35.96 -24.23
CA ALA A 353 11.53 -34.75 -24.04
C ALA A 353 12.84 -35.12 -23.32
N ASP A 354 13.99 -34.81 -23.92
CA ASP A 354 15.30 -35.24 -23.42
C ASP A 354 15.66 -34.55 -22.09
N TYR A 355 16.40 -35.26 -21.23
CA TYR A 355 17.03 -34.69 -20.06
C TYR A 355 18.37 -35.34 -19.72
N THR A 356 19.20 -34.58 -18.99
CA THR A 356 20.46 -35.05 -18.42
C THR A 356 20.41 -34.93 -16.90
N LEU A 357 20.79 -36.01 -16.21
CA LEU A 357 20.92 -36.05 -14.74
C LEU A 357 22.39 -36.31 -14.38
N GLN A 358 23.05 -35.31 -13.80
CA GLN A 358 24.39 -35.47 -13.23
C GLN A 358 24.30 -35.68 -11.71
N ILE A 359 24.83 -36.80 -11.23
CA ILE A 359 24.93 -37.13 -9.80
C ILE A 359 26.41 -37.04 -9.40
N THR A 360 26.76 -36.12 -8.51
CA THR A 360 28.13 -35.98 -7.97
C THR A 360 28.18 -36.19 -6.46
N CYS A 361 29.32 -36.67 -5.98
CA CYS A 361 29.57 -36.94 -4.57
C CYS A 361 30.91 -36.32 -4.15
N GLY A 362 30.85 -35.24 -3.38
CA GLY A 362 32.01 -34.56 -2.80
C GLY A 362 32.27 -34.98 -1.35
N ALA A 363 33.43 -34.59 -0.83
CA ALA A 363 33.59 -34.48 0.62
C ALA A 363 32.61 -33.41 1.15
N PRO A 364 31.98 -33.59 2.33
CA PRO A 364 31.16 -32.56 2.95
C PRO A 364 31.89 -31.21 3.03
N ALA A 365 31.25 -30.14 2.56
CA ALA A 365 31.76 -28.78 2.74
C ALA A 365 31.96 -28.50 4.24
N VAL A 366 33.15 -28.02 4.60
CA VAL A 366 33.53 -27.67 5.97
C VAL A 366 33.59 -26.16 6.16
N GLY A 367 33.39 -25.69 7.38
CA GLY A 367 33.39 -24.27 7.75
C GLY A 367 33.64 -24.05 9.25
N ALA A 368 33.21 -22.90 9.75
CA ALA A 368 33.15 -22.63 11.18
C ALA A 368 31.87 -23.20 11.81
N CYS A 369 31.91 -23.48 13.10
CA CYS A 369 30.80 -24.01 13.87
C CYS A 369 30.75 -23.33 15.24
N CYS A 370 29.64 -22.67 15.58
CA CYS A 370 29.45 -22.04 16.88
C CYS A 370 28.84 -23.05 17.84
N VAL A 371 29.65 -23.70 18.68
CA VAL A 371 29.21 -24.76 19.60
C VAL A 371 28.73 -24.13 20.91
N PHE A 372 27.42 -24.12 21.08
CA PHE A 372 26.70 -23.52 22.20
C PHE A 372 26.96 -24.28 23.49
N THR A 373 26.96 -25.62 23.45
CA THR A 373 27.19 -26.47 24.64
C THR A 373 28.55 -26.29 25.33
N THR A 374 29.49 -25.58 24.70
CA THR A 374 30.84 -25.30 25.24
C THR A 374 31.27 -23.83 25.13
N ASN A 375 30.42 -22.94 24.60
CA ASN A 375 30.73 -21.55 24.22
C ASN A 375 32.04 -21.42 23.42
N THR A 376 32.22 -22.24 22.36
CA THR A 376 33.43 -22.22 21.52
C THR A 376 33.14 -22.32 20.03
N CYS A 377 33.89 -21.58 19.22
CA CYS A 377 33.93 -21.81 17.78
C CYS A 377 34.89 -22.95 17.42
N VAL A 378 34.44 -23.91 16.60
CA VAL A 378 35.24 -25.03 16.08
C VAL A 378 35.39 -24.91 14.56
N ASN A 379 36.64 -25.01 14.08
CA ASN A 379 36.99 -24.92 12.66
C ASN A 379 36.99 -26.29 11.98
N GLY A 380 36.57 -26.33 10.71
CA GLY A 380 36.75 -27.50 9.84
C GLY A 380 35.70 -28.59 10.00
N LEU A 381 34.55 -28.26 10.61
CA LEU A 381 33.38 -29.15 10.68
C LEU A 381 32.47 -28.91 9.47
N ASN A 382 31.84 -29.97 8.98
CA ASN A 382 30.68 -29.83 8.11
C ASN A 382 29.40 -29.64 8.94
N GLU A 383 28.30 -29.30 8.28
CA GLU A 383 27.01 -29.02 8.91
C GLU A 383 26.53 -30.14 9.85
N ALA A 384 26.64 -31.41 9.44
CA ALA A 384 26.20 -32.54 10.25
C ALA A 384 27.11 -32.76 11.48
N ASP A 385 28.42 -32.69 11.31
CA ASP A 385 29.39 -32.83 12.43
C ASP A 385 29.33 -31.62 13.39
N CYS A 386 28.88 -30.45 12.91
CA CYS A 386 28.65 -29.26 13.72
C CYS A 386 27.37 -29.39 14.57
N THR A 387 26.24 -29.72 13.94
CA THR A 387 24.97 -29.95 14.63
C THR A 387 25.09 -31.10 15.65
N ALA A 388 25.86 -32.15 15.33
CA ALA A 388 26.14 -33.26 16.25
C ALA A 388 26.99 -32.89 17.49
N GLN A 389 27.59 -31.70 17.53
CA GLN A 389 28.27 -31.13 18.70
C GLN A 389 27.40 -30.13 19.48
N GLY A 390 26.18 -29.85 19.03
CA GLY A 390 25.32 -28.82 19.61
C GLY A 390 25.81 -27.42 19.23
N GLY A 391 25.98 -27.16 17.93
CA GLY A 391 26.36 -25.86 17.40
C GLY A 391 25.80 -25.52 16.03
N ALA A 392 25.63 -24.24 15.74
CA ALA A 392 25.16 -23.75 14.43
C ALA A 392 26.31 -23.63 13.42
N TRP A 393 26.11 -24.16 12.22
CA TRP A 393 27.12 -24.20 11.17
C TRP A 393 27.12 -22.92 10.33
N GLN A 394 28.31 -22.34 10.16
CA GLN A 394 28.47 -20.96 9.71
C GLN A 394 28.76 -20.87 8.20
N GLY A 395 28.18 -21.76 7.40
CA GLY A 395 28.40 -21.83 5.95
C GLY A 395 29.74 -22.42 5.52
N ALA A 396 29.87 -22.68 4.22
CA ALA A 396 31.04 -23.35 3.65
C ALA A 396 32.28 -22.42 3.57
N ASN A 397 33.45 -22.97 3.91
CA ASN A 397 34.77 -22.32 3.89
C ASN A 397 34.97 -21.16 4.88
N THR A 398 34.04 -20.94 5.81
CA THR A 398 34.20 -19.94 6.87
C THR A 398 35.16 -20.40 7.96
N ASN A 399 35.61 -19.46 8.80
CA ASN A 399 36.61 -19.71 9.83
C ASN A 399 36.28 -18.97 11.13
N CYS A 400 36.58 -19.57 12.28
CA CYS A 400 36.50 -18.95 13.61
C CYS A 400 37.41 -17.73 13.83
N SER A 401 38.29 -17.39 12.87
CA SER A 401 39.03 -16.12 12.85
C SER A 401 38.31 -14.97 12.14
N THR A 402 37.16 -15.25 11.52
CA THR A 402 36.35 -14.30 10.73
C THR A 402 34.85 -14.37 11.03
N VAL A 403 34.38 -15.45 11.66
CA VAL A 403 33.03 -15.57 12.22
C VAL A 403 33.07 -15.26 13.70
N GLU A 404 32.24 -14.32 14.12
CA GLU A 404 31.99 -14.00 15.52
C GLU A 404 30.79 -14.84 15.98
N CYS A 405 31.03 -15.79 16.89
CA CYS A 405 29.98 -16.65 17.41
C CYS A 405 29.23 -15.95 18.55
N CYS A 406 27.93 -15.78 18.39
CA CYS A 406 27.07 -15.38 19.49
C CYS A 406 27.06 -16.45 20.58
N PHE A 407 27.21 -16.02 21.84
CA PHE A 407 26.98 -16.84 23.02
C PHE A 407 26.22 -15.98 24.05
N VAL A 408 24.98 -16.34 24.39
CA VAL A 408 24.09 -15.53 25.23
C VAL A 408 24.29 -15.91 26.69
N VAL A 409 24.81 -14.97 27.48
CA VAL A 409 25.04 -15.17 28.92
C VAL A 409 23.77 -14.77 29.68
N CYS A 410 22.79 -15.66 29.70
CA CYS A 410 21.53 -15.40 30.40
C CYS A 410 21.67 -15.36 31.93
N ASN A 411 20.92 -14.45 32.57
CA ASN A 411 20.93 -14.18 34.01
C ASN A 411 19.54 -14.35 34.67
N GLY A 412 18.53 -14.72 33.89
CA GLY A 412 17.15 -14.95 34.31
C GLY A 412 16.87 -16.28 35.02
N ARG A 413 15.58 -16.66 35.06
CA ARG A 413 15.13 -18.00 35.47
C ARG A 413 14.93 -18.89 34.24
N ASN A 414 15.19 -20.19 34.35
CA ASN A 414 14.90 -21.12 33.26
C ASN A 414 13.40 -21.15 32.89
N GLU A 415 13.10 -21.44 31.63
CA GLU A 415 11.79 -21.91 31.16
C GLU A 415 11.35 -23.20 31.87
N GLY A 416 10.04 -23.54 31.87
CA GLY A 416 9.59 -24.68 32.65
C GLY A 416 8.13 -25.10 32.50
N CYS A 417 7.95 -26.41 32.27
CA CYS A 417 6.73 -27.05 31.78
C CYS A 417 5.51 -27.09 32.71
N VAL A 418 5.61 -26.69 33.99
CA VAL A 418 4.53 -26.88 34.98
C VAL A 418 4.58 -25.84 36.12
N GLY A 419 3.48 -25.12 36.35
CA GLY A 419 3.24 -24.45 37.64
C GLY A 419 2.16 -23.37 37.65
N ASP A 420 1.36 -23.32 38.72
CA ASP A 420 0.49 -22.18 39.01
C ASP A 420 1.33 -21.01 39.60
N SER A 421 1.23 -19.82 39.00
CA SER A 421 1.58 -18.49 39.57
C SER A 421 3.01 -18.29 40.14
N CYS A 422 3.90 -17.68 39.34
CA CYS A 422 5.15 -17.00 39.75
C CYS A 422 5.94 -17.59 40.96
N PRO A 423 6.36 -18.87 40.97
CA PRO A 423 7.23 -19.40 42.01
C PRO A 423 8.67 -18.93 41.86
N SER A 424 9.31 -18.53 42.97
CA SER A 424 10.69 -18.05 42.98
C SER A 424 11.74 -19.18 42.96
N GLY A 425 11.99 -19.75 41.79
CA GLY A 425 13.07 -20.73 41.59
C GLY A 425 13.38 -21.02 40.13
N PRO A 426 14.59 -21.55 39.83
CA PRO A 426 14.91 -22.04 38.50
C PRO A 426 14.14 -23.34 38.22
N TYR A 427 13.46 -23.36 37.09
CA TYR A 427 12.84 -24.57 36.53
C TYR A 427 13.91 -25.48 35.88
N SER A 428 13.51 -26.67 35.46
CA SER A 428 14.34 -27.52 34.60
C SER A 428 14.18 -27.10 33.14
N VAL A 429 15.27 -26.61 32.53
CA VAL A 429 15.41 -26.43 31.07
C VAL A 429 14.95 -27.70 30.37
N GLU A 430 14.25 -27.58 29.23
CA GLU A 430 13.69 -28.75 28.56
C GLU A 430 14.79 -29.68 28.01
N ALA A 431 14.50 -30.98 28.05
CA ALA A 431 15.40 -32.00 27.55
C ALA A 431 15.26 -32.12 26.01
N ASN A 432 16.16 -31.43 25.29
CA ASN A 432 16.26 -31.38 23.82
C ASN A 432 15.23 -30.46 23.13
N CYS A 433 14.98 -29.27 23.68
CA CYS A 433 14.41 -28.10 22.98
C CYS A 433 13.27 -28.44 21.99
N GLY A 434 12.17 -28.96 22.53
CA GLY A 434 10.93 -29.31 21.84
C GLY A 434 11.03 -30.24 20.64
N LEU A 435 12.17 -30.91 20.40
CA LEU A 435 12.40 -31.62 19.15
C LEU A 435 12.46 -33.15 19.32
N PRO A 436 11.65 -33.93 18.55
CA PRO A 436 10.82 -33.51 17.41
C PRO A 436 9.37 -33.13 17.77
N THR A 437 9.01 -33.16 19.05
CA THR A 437 7.67 -32.79 19.57
C THR A 437 7.82 -32.10 20.91
N ASP A 438 7.47 -30.83 20.94
CA ASP A 438 7.39 -30.02 22.15
C ASP A 438 6.29 -30.57 23.06
N THR A 439 6.60 -30.74 24.34
CA THR A 439 5.69 -31.24 25.38
C THR A 439 5.94 -30.53 26.71
N CYS A 440 6.37 -29.26 26.62
CA CYS A 440 6.73 -28.43 27.75
C CYS A 440 6.06 -27.06 27.66
N ASN A 441 6.10 -26.44 26.47
CA ASN A 441 5.64 -25.08 26.24
C ASN A 441 5.13 -24.84 24.81
N GLY A 442 4.87 -25.89 24.03
CA GLY A 442 4.48 -25.81 22.62
C GLY A 442 3.09 -25.26 22.32
N GLY A 443 2.32 -24.88 23.33
CA GLY A 443 1.09 -24.10 23.25
C GLY A 443 0.13 -24.64 22.20
N CYS A 444 -0.25 -23.81 21.23
CA CYS A 444 -1.16 -24.20 20.17
C CYS A 444 -0.61 -25.23 19.16
N ASN A 445 0.69 -25.55 19.23
CA ASN A 445 1.30 -26.67 18.48
C ASN A 445 1.27 -27.98 19.28
N ALA A 446 1.17 -27.90 20.61
CA ALA A 446 1.28 -29.04 21.53
C ALA A 446 0.31 -28.92 22.73
N ALA A 447 -0.85 -29.55 22.58
CA ALA A 447 -1.82 -29.83 23.67
C ALA A 447 -2.28 -28.65 24.54
N ASN A 448 -2.02 -27.40 24.13
CA ASN A 448 -2.24 -26.16 24.87
C ASN A 448 -1.39 -26.09 26.16
N GLU A 449 -0.13 -26.51 26.08
CA GLU A 449 0.86 -26.49 27.17
C GLU A 449 1.70 -25.19 27.10
N PHE A 450 1.67 -24.34 28.14
CA PHE A 450 2.33 -23.01 28.17
C PHE A 450 3.23 -22.84 29.39
N SER A 451 4.40 -22.21 29.23
CA SER A 451 5.22 -21.77 30.37
C SER A 451 4.60 -20.55 31.06
N PRO A 452 4.51 -20.48 32.40
CA PRO A 452 3.98 -19.31 33.09
C PRO A 452 4.96 -18.13 33.04
N LEU A 453 4.44 -16.92 32.82
CA LEU A 453 5.19 -15.67 32.67
C LEU A 453 4.58 -14.54 33.50
N CYS A 454 5.43 -13.74 34.13
CA CYS A 454 5.06 -12.68 35.07
C CYS A 454 5.76 -11.36 34.71
N CYS A 455 5.10 -10.23 34.93
CA CYS A 455 5.64 -8.91 34.60
C CYS A 455 6.96 -8.61 35.35
N GLY A 456 8.03 -8.35 34.60
CA GLY A 456 9.40 -8.18 35.11
C GLY A 456 10.23 -9.47 35.12
N ASP A 457 9.74 -10.58 34.57
CA ASP A 457 10.53 -11.80 34.38
C ASP A 457 11.64 -11.60 33.33
N VAL A 458 12.81 -12.17 33.64
CA VAL A 458 13.84 -12.51 32.66
C VAL A 458 13.89 -14.04 32.59
N ILE A 459 13.71 -14.60 31.38
CA ILE A 459 13.69 -16.04 31.11
C ILE A 459 14.98 -16.45 30.39
N CYS A 460 15.56 -17.56 30.82
CA CYS A 460 16.58 -18.30 30.08
C CYS A 460 15.92 -19.50 29.41
N GLY A 461 16.04 -19.58 28.09
CA GLY A 461 15.50 -20.70 27.35
C GLY A 461 16.45 -21.27 26.31
N THR A 462 16.07 -22.38 25.68
CA THR A 462 16.85 -22.99 24.61
C THR A 462 15.98 -23.50 23.47
N TYR A 463 16.27 -23.07 22.23
CA TYR A 463 15.54 -23.48 21.03
C TYR A 463 16.39 -24.35 20.06
N GLY A 464 15.78 -24.79 18.96
CA GLY A 464 16.45 -25.52 17.88
C GLY A 464 15.66 -25.55 16.56
N ALA A 465 16.32 -25.92 15.45
CA ALA A 465 15.72 -26.00 14.12
C ALA A 465 16.33 -27.12 13.25
N THR A 466 15.61 -28.25 13.12
CA THR A 466 16.05 -29.45 12.40
C THR A 466 14.99 -30.02 11.44
N GLY A 467 14.33 -29.15 10.67
CA GLY A 467 13.22 -29.48 9.75
C GLY A 467 11.85 -29.16 10.36
N SER A 468 11.74 -29.33 11.68
CA SER A 468 10.81 -28.58 12.54
C SER A 468 11.63 -27.61 13.38
N ARG A 469 11.00 -26.54 13.89
CA ARG A 469 11.58 -25.68 14.92
C ARG A 469 10.94 -25.94 16.27
N ASP A 470 11.68 -25.60 17.31
CA ASP A 470 11.16 -25.47 18.67
C ASP A 470 10.20 -24.27 18.78
N THR A 471 9.32 -24.28 19.79
CA THR A 471 8.17 -23.37 19.88
C THR A 471 7.84 -22.93 21.30
N ASP A 472 8.68 -22.12 21.92
CA ASP A 472 8.45 -21.66 23.29
C ASP A 472 7.24 -20.71 23.43
N TRP A 473 6.07 -21.22 23.84
CA TRP A 473 4.94 -20.37 24.24
C TRP A 473 4.92 -20.10 25.74
N PHE A 474 4.67 -18.84 26.06
CA PHE A 474 4.52 -18.35 27.42
C PHE A 474 3.13 -17.74 27.60
N SER A 475 2.52 -17.90 28.78
CA SER A 475 1.25 -17.28 29.14
C SER A 475 1.41 -16.37 30.37
N ALA A 476 0.91 -15.14 30.25
CA ALA A 476 0.85 -14.16 31.32
C ALA A 476 -0.60 -13.69 31.53
N PHE A 477 -1.01 -13.50 32.78
CA PHE A 477 -2.35 -12.99 33.12
C PHE A 477 -2.26 -11.58 33.71
N LEU A 478 -2.88 -10.62 33.04
CA LEU A 478 -2.85 -9.19 33.34
C LEU A 478 -4.15 -8.78 34.02
N THR A 479 -4.05 -8.22 35.23
CA THR A 479 -5.23 -7.83 36.04
C THR A 479 -5.85 -6.49 35.64
N VAL A 480 -5.17 -5.75 34.77
CA VAL A 480 -5.54 -4.47 34.15
C VAL A 480 -4.94 -4.46 32.74
N ALA A 481 -5.43 -3.63 31.81
CA ALA A 481 -4.69 -3.42 30.57
C ALA A 481 -3.24 -2.98 30.88
N SER A 482 -2.31 -3.44 30.04
CA SER A 482 -0.87 -3.21 30.21
C SER A 482 -0.20 -2.97 28.86
N ASP A 483 0.77 -2.06 28.83
CA ASP A 483 1.69 -1.96 27.70
C ASP A 483 2.77 -3.02 27.92
N VAL A 484 2.66 -4.13 27.19
CA VAL A 484 3.61 -5.23 27.31
C VAL A 484 4.75 -5.06 26.33
N THR A 485 5.96 -5.37 26.80
CA THR A 485 7.16 -5.46 25.98
C THR A 485 7.78 -6.84 26.15
N TRP A 486 8.08 -7.50 25.04
CA TRP A 486 8.73 -8.80 24.95
C TRP A 486 10.03 -8.62 24.15
N GLU A 487 11.16 -8.70 24.86
CA GLU A 487 12.49 -8.59 24.26
C GLU A 487 13.15 -9.96 24.19
N LEU A 488 13.73 -10.32 23.06
CA LEU A 488 14.41 -11.61 22.85
C LEU A 488 15.81 -11.40 22.25
N THR A 489 16.83 -11.98 22.88
CA THR A 489 18.19 -12.07 22.34
C THR A 489 18.66 -13.51 22.35
N GLY A 490 18.99 -14.08 21.19
CA GLY A 490 19.31 -15.50 21.05
C GLY A 490 20.59 -15.81 20.27
N GLU A 491 21.11 -17.01 20.47
CA GLU A 491 22.33 -17.52 19.84
C GLU A 491 22.16 -17.91 18.36
N GLY A 492 20.91 -18.02 17.90
CA GLY A 492 20.55 -18.23 16.50
C GLY A 492 19.65 -17.12 15.93
N PRO A 493 19.26 -17.23 14.65
CA PRO A 493 18.27 -16.34 14.04
C PRO A 493 16.94 -16.46 14.80
N THR A 494 16.58 -15.41 15.52
CA THR A 494 15.52 -15.39 16.53
C THR A 494 14.24 -14.82 15.93
N LEU A 495 13.08 -15.31 16.37
CA LEU A 495 11.75 -14.81 16.05
C LEU A 495 10.95 -14.70 17.36
N GLY A 496 10.17 -13.62 17.50
CA GLY A 496 9.25 -13.43 18.61
C GLY A 496 7.83 -13.10 18.14
N PHE A 497 6.86 -13.40 19.00
CA PHE A 497 5.47 -12.91 18.86
C PHE A 497 4.93 -12.40 20.20
N ILE A 498 4.00 -11.45 20.13
CA ILE A 498 3.00 -11.21 21.19
C ILE A 498 1.64 -11.57 20.58
N ILE A 499 0.87 -12.39 21.27
CA ILE A 499 -0.29 -13.10 20.73
C ILE A 499 -1.49 -12.96 21.68
N GLN A 500 -2.60 -12.48 21.16
CA GLN A 500 -3.88 -12.51 21.85
C GLN A 500 -4.55 -13.89 21.65
N PRO A 501 -5.00 -14.55 22.75
CA PRO A 501 -5.79 -15.77 22.64
C PRO A 501 -7.08 -15.59 21.84
N GLY A 502 -7.54 -16.65 21.20
CA GLY A 502 -8.86 -16.72 20.57
C GLY A 502 -10.00 -16.64 21.59
N SER A 503 -11.18 -16.23 21.13
CA SER A 503 -12.32 -15.90 22.01
C SER A 503 -13.15 -17.08 22.49
N ASP A 504 -12.86 -18.31 22.05
CA ASP A 504 -13.46 -19.53 22.62
C ASP A 504 -12.59 -20.08 23.77
N PRO A 505 -13.04 -20.02 25.04
CA PRO A 505 -12.26 -20.53 26.18
C PRO A 505 -12.14 -22.06 26.22
N LEU A 506 -12.76 -22.80 25.28
CA LEU A 506 -12.58 -24.25 25.12
C LEU A 506 -11.58 -24.61 24.01
N ASP A 507 -11.30 -23.67 23.09
CA ASP A 507 -10.27 -23.78 22.06
C ASP A 507 -9.66 -22.38 21.78
N PRO A 508 -8.87 -21.82 22.73
CA PRO A 508 -8.31 -20.47 22.59
C PRO A 508 -7.23 -20.38 21.50
N CYS A 509 -6.87 -21.50 20.87
CA CYS A 509 -6.00 -21.53 19.70
C CYS A 509 -6.79 -21.28 18.40
N ALA A 510 -8.09 -21.60 18.37
CA ALA A 510 -8.97 -21.24 17.27
C ALA A 510 -9.24 -19.72 17.28
N GLY A 511 -8.68 -19.00 16.30
CA GLY A 511 -8.84 -17.56 16.17
C GLY A 511 -7.91 -16.73 17.05
N LEU A 512 -6.76 -17.28 17.47
CA LEU A 512 -5.67 -16.48 18.04
C LEU A 512 -5.22 -15.38 17.06
N VAL A 513 -4.73 -14.25 17.59
CA VAL A 513 -4.26 -13.11 16.79
C VAL A 513 -2.84 -12.75 17.19
N ILE A 514 -1.91 -12.78 16.25
CA ILE A 514 -0.57 -12.24 16.45
C ILE A 514 -0.68 -10.71 16.42
N LEU A 515 -0.50 -10.06 17.56
CA LEU A 515 -0.60 -8.60 17.68
C LEU A 515 0.66 -7.91 17.15
N THR A 516 1.83 -8.50 17.37
CA THR A 516 3.10 -8.04 16.83
C THR A 516 4.08 -9.21 16.69
N SER A 517 5.03 -9.06 15.76
CA SER A 517 6.01 -10.08 15.39
C SER A 517 7.30 -9.43 14.90
N GLY A 518 8.44 -10.05 15.17
CA GLY A 518 9.71 -9.57 14.62
C GLY A 518 10.82 -10.60 14.70
N THR A 519 11.83 -10.44 13.86
CA THR A 519 13.01 -11.31 13.78
C THR A 519 14.29 -10.55 14.10
N ALA A 520 15.24 -11.22 14.73
CA ALA A 520 16.60 -10.73 14.96
C ALA A 520 17.64 -11.71 14.40
N ASP A 521 18.74 -11.17 13.89
CA ASP A 521 19.97 -11.94 13.63
C ASP A 521 20.59 -12.43 14.96
N PRO A 522 21.46 -13.46 14.97
CA PRO A 522 22.14 -13.93 16.17
C PRO A 522 22.79 -12.80 16.98
N CYS A 523 22.60 -12.79 18.30
CA CYS A 523 23.02 -11.74 19.24
C CYS A 523 22.41 -10.34 19.02
N ALA A 524 21.52 -10.13 18.05
CA ALA A 524 20.67 -8.95 18.02
C ALA A 524 19.44 -9.18 18.93
N THR A 525 18.96 -8.10 19.55
CA THR A 525 17.71 -8.12 20.31
C THR A 525 16.56 -7.78 19.37
N VAL A 526 15.48 -8.57 19.38
CA VAL A 526 14.17 -8.12 18.89
C VAL A 526 13.32 -7.66 20.07
N THR A 527 12.90 -6.40 20.05
CA THR A 527 11.99 -5.79 21.01
C THR A 527 10.61 -5.70 20.36
N LEU A 528 9.59 -6.30 20.98
CA LEU A 528 8.19 -6.23 20.55
C LEU A 528 7.36 -5.53 21.61
N ASN A 529 6.46 -4.63 21.19
CA ASN A 529 5.58 -3.87 22.08
C ASN A 529 4.11 -4.05 21.65
N ALA A 530 3.19 -4.15 22.63
CA ALA A 530 1.74 -4.13 22.37
C ALA A 530 0.96 -3.59 23.57
N SER A 531 -0.07 -2.77 23.33
CA SER A 531 -1.06 -2.39 24.33
C SER A 531 -2.15 -3.44 24.39
N VAL A 532 -2.26 -4.17 25.51
CA VAL A 532 -3.15 -5.34 25.62
C VAL A 532 -4.11 -5.22 26.81
N GLY A 533 -5.32 -5.77 26.68
CA GLY A 533 -6.39 -5.61 27.67
C GLY A 533 -6.18 -6.42 28.94
N ALA A 534 -7.00 -6.17 29.97
CA ALA A 534 -7.05 -7.04 31.14
C ALA A 534 -7.50 -8.46 30.73
N GLY A 535 -6.68 -9.49 30.99
CA GLY A 535 -6.93 -10.85 30.55
C GLY A 535 -5.66 -11.69 30.41
N GLU A 536 -5.76 -12.81 29.70
CA GLU A 536 -4.61 -13.64 29.34
C GLU A 536 -3.97 -13.13 28.04
N ILE A 537 -2.64 -13.04 28.03
CA ILE A 537 -1.83 -12.74 26.85
C ILE A 537 -0.75 -13.81 26.70
N TRP A 538 -0.45 -14.19 25.46
CA TRP A 538 0.64 -15.12 25.17
C TRP A 538 1.82 -14.40 24.53
N THR A 539 3.04 -14.86 24.81
CA THR A 539 4.23 -14.50 24.04
C THR A 539 4.90 -15.76 23.50
N TRP A 540 5.71 -15.61 22.47
CA TRP A 540 6.37 -16.72 21.80
C TRP A 540 7.86 -16.41 21.56
N ALA A 541 8.70 -17.43 21.70
CA ALA A 541 10.10 -17.42 21.28
C ALA A 541 10.45 -18.67 20.46
N GLY A 542 11.53 -18.57 19.69
CA GLY A 542 12.03 -19.66 18.85
C GLY A 542 12.79 -19.12 17.64
N THR A 543 13.06 -20.00 16.67
CA THR A 543 13.88 -19.65 15.50
C THR A 543 13.06 -19.05 14.34
N SER A 544 13.63 -18.06 13.66
CA SER A 544 13.09 -17.53 12.39
C SER A 544 13.27 -18.51 11.22
N VAL A 545 14.22 -19.45 11.34
CA VAL A 545 14.52 -20.51 10.36
C VAL A 545 14.04 -21.89 10.83
N PHE A 546 13.79 -22.80 9.87
CA PHE A 546 13.37 -24.19 10.14
C PHE A 546 14.52 -25.21 10.15
N THR A 547 15.73 -24.81 9.73
CA THR A 547 16.93 -25.67 9.69
C THR A 547 18.19 -24.86 10.02
N GLY A 548 19.22 -25.52 10.55
CA GLY A 548 20.58 -24.96 10.69
C GLY A 548 20.93 -24.43 12.08
N VAL A 549 19.97 -24.36 12.99
CA VAL A 549 20.19 -24.09 14.41
C VAL A 549 20.18 -25.41 15.15
N ALA A 550 21.32 -25.81 15.72
CA ALA A 550 21.38 -27.01 16.54
C ALA A 550 20.57 -26.84 17.81
N CYS A 551 19.97 -27.94 18.28
CA CYS A 551 19.18 -27.93 19.50
C CYS A 551 20.02 -27.58 20.73
N GLY A 552 19.45 -26.78 21.63
CA GLY A 552 20.14 -26.26 22.81
C GLY A 552 20.88 -24.94 22.57
N ALA A 553 20.49 -24.18 21.53
CA ALA A 553 20.94 -22.81 21.33
C ALA A 553 20.19 -21.89 22.30
N GLY A 554 20.92 -21.13 23.12
CA GLY A 554 20.34 -20.33 24.19
C GLY A 554 19.66 -19.04 23.73
N TYR A 555 18.67 -18.60 24.49
CA TYR A 555 18.15 -17.22 24.43
C TYR A 555 17.89 -16.65 25.83
N GLU A 556 18.01 -15.33 25.95
CA GLU A 556 17.48 -14.56 27.08
C GLU A 556 16.25 -13.78 26.58
N ALA A 557 15.14 -13.91 27.30
CA ALA A 557 13.91 -13.17 27.05
C ALA A 557 13.58 -12.27 28.24
N THR A 558 13.06 -11.07 28.01
CA THR A 558 12.57 -10.17 29.06
C THR A 558 11.13 -9.77 28.78
N PHE A 559 10.25 -9.96 29.76
CA PHE A 559 8.85 -9.52 29.69
C PHE A 559 8.59 -8.40 30.69
N THR A 560 8.30 -7.20 30.21
CA THR A 560 7.90 -6.07 31.07
C THR A 560 6.48 -5.64 30.78
N CYS A 561 5.76 -5.19 31.81
CA CYS A 561 4.43 -4.62 31.69
C CYS A 561 4.46 -3.20 32.28
N GLY A 562 4.15 -2.19 31.48
CA GLY A 562 3.84 -0.84 31.95
C GLY A 562 2.38 -0.69 32.33
N VAL A 563 2.07 0.29 33.19
CA VAL A 563 0.73 0.88 33.18
C VAL A 563 0.60 1.62 31.85
N PRO A 564 -0.44 1.35 31.03
CA PRO A 564 -0.62 2.08 29.79
C PRO A 564 -0.94 3.53 30.10
N GLU A 565 -0.32 4.44 29.37
CA GLU A 565 -0.83 5.80 29.25
C GLU A 565 -2.25 5.71 28.65
N PRO A 566 -3.29 6.18 29.36
CA PRO A 566 -4.63 6.24 28.80
C PRO A 566 -4.65 7.11 27.55
N GLY A 567 -5.56 6.80 26.65
CA GLY A 567 -5.81 7.59 25.47
C GLY A 567 -7.26 7.47 25.04
N ALA A 568 -7.61 8.21 24.00
CA ALA A 568 -8.95 8.23 23.47
C ALA A 568 -9.32 6.88 22.82
N CYS A 569 -10.41 6.31 23.32
CA CYS A 569 -11.04 5.13 22.78
C CYS A 569 -12.39 5.48 22.16
N CYS A 570 -12.48 5.36 20.84
CA CYS A 570 -13.67 5.58 20.06
C CYS A 570 -14.56 4.33 20.09
N LEU A 571 -15.49 4.24 21.05
CA LEU A 571 -16.34 3.05 21.23
C LEU A 571 -17.45 2.97 20.17
N VAL A 572 -17.24 2.13 19.16
CA VAL A 572 -18.15 1.93 18.01
C VAL A 572 -19.56 1.53 18.47
N ALA A 573 -19.67 0.69 19.49
CA ALA A 573 -20.96 0.17 19.97
C ALA A 573 -21.84 1.19 20.72
N THR A 574 -21.28 2.31 21.19
CA THR A 574 -22.00 3.35 21.95
C THR A 574 -21.91 4.75 21.33
N ASN A 575 -21.10 4.93 20.28
CA ASN A 575 -20.77 6.21 19.66
C ASN A 575 -20.29 7.27 20.67
N THR A 576 -19.26 6.92 21.45
CA THR A 576 -18.69 7.75 22.51
C THR A 576 -17.18 7.59 22.60
N CYS A 577 -16.43 8.69 22.69
CA CYS A 577 -15.05 8.62 23.17
C CYS A 577 -15.02 8.42 24.70
N VAL A 578 -14.15 7.53 25.17
CA VAL A 578 -13.79 7.40 26.59
C VAL A 578 -12.27 7.27 26.73
N GLN A 579 -11.71 7.75 27.84
CA GLN A 579 -10.29 7.56 28.14
C GLN A 579 -10.05 6.16 28.70
N LEU A 580 -9.30 5.35 27.97
CA LEU A 580 -8.96 3.95 28.29
C LEU A 580 -7.53 3.66 27.85
N ALA A 581 -6.93 2.60 28.37
CA ALA A 581 -5.77 1.99 27.72
C ALA A 581 -6.18 1.36 26.38
N GLY A 582 -5.27 1.33 25.39
CA GLY A 582 -5.56 0.72 24.08
C GLY A 582 -6.03 -0.74 24.15
N GLY A 583 -5.53 -1.48 25.15
CA GLY A 583 -6.00 -2.82 25.47
C GLY A 583 -7.45 -2.91 25.95
N ASP A 584 -7.83 -2.09 26.93
CA ASP A 584 -9.20 -2.04 27.44
C ASP A 584 -10.17 -1.39 26.43
N CYS A 585 -9.64 -0.61 25.49
CA CYS A 585 -10.37 -0.07 24.35
C CYS A 585 -10.75 -1.18 23.35
N ALA A 586 -9.77 -1.98 22.91
CA ALA A 586 -10.01 -3.12 22.03
C ALA A 586 -10.95 -4.15 22.68
N ALA A 587 -10.79 -4.41 23.99
CA ALA A 587 -11.67 -5.29 24.77
C ALA A 587 -13.14 -4.81 24.84
N GLN A 588 -13.40 -3.53 24.63
CA GLN A 588 -14.74 -2.93 24.56
C GLN A 588 -15.22 -2.68 23.12
N GLY A 589 -14.48 -3.14 22.11
CA GLY A 589 -14.82 -2.96 20.69
C GLY A 589 -14.69 -1.51 20.21
N GLY A 590 -13.79 -0.74 20.81
CA GLY A 590 -13.44 0.60 20.35
C GLY A 590 -12.13 0.64 19.55
N ILE A 591 -11.96 1.72 18.79
CA ILE A 591 -10.72 2.06 18.09
C ILE A 591 -9.90 3.00 18.98
N PHE A 592 -8.62 2.70 19.17
CA PHE A 592 -7.73 3.49 20.03
C PHE A 592 -6.96 4.52 19.20
N ALA A 593 -7.12 5.80 19.52
CA ALA A 593 -6.48 6.90 18.78
C ALA A 593 -4.98 7.08 19.11
N GLY A 594 -4.49 6.44 20.17
CA GLY A 594 -3.11 6.52 20.64
C GLY A 594 -3.03 6.92 22.12
N ALA A 595 -1.94 6.52 22.77
CA ALA A 595 -1.66 6.86 24.16
C ALA A 595 -1.44 8.38 24.34
N GLY A 596 -1.97 8.95 25.41
CA GLY A 596 -1.90 10.39 25.71
C GLY A 596 -2.85 11.29 24.90
N VAL A 597 -3.50 10.78 23.83
CA VAL A 597 -4.46 11.55 23.03
C VAL A 597 -5.76 11.75 23.82
N SER A 598 -6.21 13.00 24.04
CA SER A 598 -7.44 13.23 24.80
C SER A 598 -8.69 12.95 23.97
N CYS A 599 -9.85 12.81 24.63
CA CYS A 599 -11.13 12.67 23.94
C CYS A 599 -11.68 13.97 23.32
N LEU A 600 -10.90 15.06 23.35
CA LEU A 600 -11.14 16.26 22.56
C LEU A 600 -10.25 16.32 21.31
N ASP A 601 -9.06 15.69 21.35
CA ASP A 601 -8.07 15.71 20.26
C ASP A 601 -8.22 14.52 19.31
N ALA A 602 -8.85 13.44 19.77
CA ALA A 602 -9.13 12.29 18.93
C ALA A 602 -10.40 12.48 18.11
N ASP A 603 -10.22 12.53 16.79
CA ASP A 603 -11.30 12.52 15.81
C ASP A 603 -11.97 11.14 15.75
N CYS A 604 -12.82 10.86 16.75
CA CYS A 604 -13.66 9.66 16.84
C CYS A 604 -14.83 9.73 15.85
N CYS A 605 -14.48 9.77 14.57
CA CYS A 605 -15.36 10.06 13.46
C CYS A 605 -16.26 8.88 13.09
N PHE A 606 -17.55 9.00 13.44
CA PHE A 606 -18.59 8.07 13.02
C PHE A 606 -19.79 8.84 12.46
N VAL A 607 -19.93 8.88 11.14
CA VAL A 607 -20.96 9.62 10.41
C VAL A 607 -22.23 8.78 10.31
N THR A 608 -22.79 8.48 11.48
CA THR A 608 -24.07 7.76 11.58
C THR A 608 -25.20 8.56 10.93
N CYS A 609 -26.16 7.88 10.29
CA CYS A 609 -27.30 8.53 9.65
C CYS A 609 -28.09 9.42 10.64
N LEU A 610 -28.07 10.74 10.40
CA LEU A 610 -28.64 11.69 11.36
C LEU A 610 -30.19 11.65 11.38
N PRO A 611 -30.84 11.83 12.55
CA PRO A 611 -32.30 11.76 12.67
C PRO A 611 -33.04 12.79 11.80
N GLY A 612 -33.62 12.32 10.69
CA GLY A 612 -34.31 13.15 9.69
C GLY A 612 -33.78 12.95 8.26
N LYS A 613 -32.58 12.40 8.11
CA LYS A 613 -32.03 12.02 6.80
C LYS A 613 -32.69 10.75 6.27
N THR A 614 -32.73 10.61 4.95
CA THR A 614 -33.20 9.41 4.25
C THR A 614 -32.02 8.47 4.04
N PRO A 615 -32.04 7.22 4.55
CA PRO A 615 -31.02 6.23 4.21
C PRO A 615 -31.19 5.74 2.77
N GLU A 616 -30.08 5.55 2.05
CA GLU A 616 -30.07 4.89 0.73
C GLU A 616 -30.57 3.43 0.82
N ASN A 617 -30.21 2.73 1.91
CA ASN A 617 -30.43 1.29 2.15
C ASN A 617 -29.77 0.34 1.13
N GLU A 618 -28.56 0.65 0.62
CA GLU A 618 -27.91 -0.24 -0.35
C GLU A 618 -27.34 -1.53 0.30
N PRO A 619 -27.52 -2.71 -0.32
CA PRO A 619 -26.81 -3.92 0.07
C PRO A 619 -25.36 -3.92 -0.42
N ASN A 620 -24.40 -3.92 0.52
CA ASN A 620 -22.96 -4.07 0.28
C ASN A 620 -22.29 -2.88 -0.45
N CYS A 621 -22.60 -1.62 -0.08
CA CYS A 621 -21.76 -0.43 -0.36
C CYS A 621 -21.25 -0.34 -1.82
N GLY A 622 -22.15 -0.33 -2.79
CA GLY A 622 -21.81 -0.27 -4.22
C GLY A 622 -21.05 -1.45 -4.81
N LEU A 623 -20.68 -2.48 -4.02
CA LEU A 623 -19.70 -3.49 -4.43
C LEU A 623 -20.28 -4.91 -4.60
N PRO A 624 -19.91 -5.63 -5.67
CA PRO A 624 -19.01 -5.22 -6.78
C PRO A 624 -19.73 -4.42 -7.88
N SER A 625 -21.00 -4.03 -7.68
CA SER A 625 -21.77 -3.25 -8.64
C SER A 625 -22.95 -2.53 -7.95
N ASP A 626 -22.92 -1.21 -7.93
CA ASP A 626 -24.00 -0.35 -7.43
C ASP A 626 -25.29 -0.59 -8.23
N SER A 627 -26.37 -0.76 -7.46
CA SER A 627 -27.71 -1.12 -7.91
C SER A 627 -28.79 -0.15 -7.44
N VAL A 628 -28.45 0.88 -6.67
CA VAL A 628 -29.37 1.83 -6.04
C VAL A 628 -29.20 3.25 -6.60
N ASN A 629 -27.97 3.71 -6.83
CA ASN A 629 -27.67 5.09 -7.22
C ASN A 629 -26.42 5.26 -8.11
N GLY A 630 -25.88 4.20 -8.71
CA GLY A 630 -24.60 4.19 -9.43
C GLY A 630 -24.49 5.00 -10.72
N GLY A 631 -25.57 5.70 -11.12
CA GLY A 631 -25.61 6.72 -12.16
C GLY A 631 -24.89 6.30 -13.43
N CYS A 632 -23.84 7.01 -13.78
CA CYS A 632 -23.07 6.77 -15.00
C CYS A 632 -22.19 5.52 -14.98
N ASN A 633 -22.04 4.86 -13.83
CA ASN A 633 -21.32 3.61 -13.66
C ASN A 633 -22.25 2.38 -13.78
N SER A 634 -23.56 2.56 -13.56
CA SER A 634 -24.58 1.51 -13.78
C SER A 634 -24.98 1.37 -15.26
N THR A 635 -25.52 0.23 -15.66
CA THR A 635 -26.12 0.03 -17.00
C THR A 635 -27.42 -0.77 -16.90
N PRO A 636 -28.60 -0.15 -17.10
CA PRO A 636 -28.83 1.28 -17.39
C PRO A 636 -28.41 2.19 -16.23
N GLU A 637 -28.34 3.49 -16.49
CA GLU A 637 -28.06 4.52 -15.48
C GLU A 637 -29.13 4.52 -14.37
N ILE A 638 -28.73 4.64 -13.09
CA ILE A 638 -29.62 4.60 -11.92
C ILE A 638 -29.36 5.81 -11.03
N TYR A 639 -30.38 6.60 -10.69
CA TYR A 639 -30.20 7.80 -9.87
C TYR A 639 -31.20 7.85 -8.71
N SER A 640 -30.74 8.20 -7.51
CA SER A 640 -31.62 8.49 -6.37
C SER A 640 -32.25 9.89 -6.52
N PRO A 641 -33.58 10.06 -6.48
CA PRO A 641 -34.19 11.38 -6.58
C PRO A 641 -34.01 12.19 -5.30
N ILE A 642 -33.53 13.43 -5.41
CA ILE A 642 -33.38 14.36 -4.28
C ILE A 642 -34.10 15.69 -4.59
N VAL A 643 -34.56 16.39 -3.54
CA VAL A 643 -35.25 17.69 -3.65
C VAL A 643 -34.70 18.70 -2.64
N ASP A 644 -35.05 19.97 -2.87
CA ASP A 644 -34.83 21.09 -1.95
C ASP A 644 -35.21 20.76 -0.50
N GLY A 645 -34.31 21.03 0.45
CA GLY A 645 -34.47 20.76 1.87
C GLY A 645 -34.47 19.27 2.25
N GLN A 646 -34.10 18.35 1.34
CA GLN A 646 -33.98 16.94 1.65
C GLN A 646 -32.55 16.57 2.06
N ALA A 647 -32.48 15.82 3.16
CA ALA A 647 -31.27 15.28 3.74
C ALA A 647 -31.14 13.78 3.41
N TYR A 648 -29.94 13.34 3.02
CA TYR A 648 -29.61 11.94 2.74
C TYR A 648 -28.45 11.44 3.61
N CYS A 649 -28.43 10.14 3.88
CA CYS A 649 -27.35 9.46 4.57
C CYS A 649 -27.05 8.15 3.85
N GLY A 650 -25.77 7.82 3.78
CA GLY A 650 -25.29 6.74 2.93
C GLY A 650 -23.98 6.12 3.38
N THR A 651 -23.46 5.24 2.55
CA THR A 651 -22.21 4.50 2.77
C THR A 651 -21.30 4.58 1.55
N GLY A 652 -20.02 4.32 1.75
CA GLY A 652 -19.03 4.28 0.68
C GLY A 652 -18.07 3.10 0.81
N ALA A 653 -17.36 2.82 -0.28
CA ALA A 653 -16.31 1.81 -0.37
C ALA A 653 -15.35 2.08 -1.55
N PHE A 654 -14.13 1.57 -1.46
CA PHE A 654 -13.20 1.44 -2.58
C PHE A 654 -12.20 0.32 -2.31
N ASP A 655 -12.21 -0.73 -3.14
CA ASP A 655 -11.34 -1.91 -2.97
C ASP A 655 -9.98 -1.81 -3.68
N GLY A 656 -9.71 -0.68 -4.34
CA GLY A 656 -8.52 -0.45 -5.16
C GLY A 656 -8.73 -0.70 -6.67
N ALA A 657 -9.88 -1.24 -7.08
CA ALA A 657 -10.27 -1.45 -8.47
C ALA A 657 -11.68 -0.90 -8.78
N THR A 658 -12.63 -1.11 -7.88
CA THR A 658 -14.02 -0.64 -7.94
C THR A 658 -14.34 0.17 -6.69
N ARG A 659 -14.96 1.35 -6.89
CA ARG A 659 -15.51 2.19 -5.82
C ARG A 659 -17.01 2.25 -5.90
N ASP A 660 -17.61 2.50 -4.75
CA ASP A 660 -18.97 2.98 -4.59
C ASP A 660 -19.15 4.36 -5.27
N THR A 661 -20.35 4.66 -5.77
CA THR A 661 -20.59 5.85 -6.59
C THR A 661 -22.02 6.38 -6.45
N ASP A 662 -22.26 7.23 -5.47
CA ASP A 662 -23.59 7.78 -5.24
C ASP A 662 -23.97 8.88 -6.23
N TRP A 663 -24.98 8.66 -7.06
CA TRP A 663 -25.58 9.71 -7.91
C TRP A 663 -27.01 10.05 -7.50
N TYR A 664 -27.19 11.30 -7.05
CA TYR A 664 -28.50 11.87 -6.75
C TYR A 664 -28.93 12.81 -7.87
N GLN A 665 -30.23 12.86 -8.22
CA GLN A 665 -30.75 13.71 -9.30
C GLN A 665 -31.87 14.65 -8.85
N PHE A 666 -31.77 15.92 -9.25
CA PHE A 666 -32.76 16.97 -8.99
C PHE A 666 -33.03 17.82 -10.25
N THR A 667 -33.96 18.78 -10.18
CA THR A 667 -34.30 19.65 -11.33
C THR A 667 -34.76 21.03 -10.87
N LEU A 668 -34.16 22.06 -11.45
CA LEU A 668 -34.44 23.47 -11.21
C LEU A 668 -35.50 23.99 -12.19
N THR A 669 -36.46 24.76 -11.68
CA THR A 669 -37.55 25.35 -12.50
C THR A 669 -37.32 26.82 -12.84
N ALA A 670 -36.32 27.44 -12.23
CA ALA A 670 -35.83 28.80 -12.46
C ALA A 670 -34.30 28.81 -12.29
N GLU A 671 -33.68 29.97 -12.46
CA GLU A 671 -32.29 30.20 -12.05
C GLU A 671 -32.22 30.28 -10.52
N SER A 672 -31.47 29.35 -9.92
CA SER A 672 -31.48 29.07 -8.48
C SER A 672 -30.06 28.80 -7.97
N GLN A 673 -29.77 29.25 -6.76
CA GLN A 673 -28.52 28.93 -6.08
C GLN A 673 -28.69 27.58 -5.38
N VAL A 674 -27.83 26.64 -5.73
CA VAL A 674 -27.80 25.29 -5.18
C VAL A 674 -26.61 25.21 -4.23
N THR A 675 -26.86 24.77 -3.00
CA THR A 675 -25.83 24.42 -2.01
C THR A 675 -25.96 22.94 -1.67
N TYR A 676 -24.88 22.19 -1.88
CA TYR A 676 -24.75 20.76 -1.59
C TYR A 676 -23.66 20.58 -0.54
N CYS A 677 -24.04 20.21 0.68
CA CYS A 677 -23.12 19.95 1.79
C CYS A 677 -23.01 18.44 2.08
N LEU A 678 -21.83 17.98 2.49
CA LEU A 678 -21.55 16.59 2.84
C LEU A 678 -20.48 16.47 3.93
N THR A 679 -20.61 15.45 4.78
CA THR A 679 -19.61 14.98 5.75
C THR A 679 -19.46 13.46 5.57
N ALA A 680 -18.25 12.92 5.60
CA ALA A 680 -17.98 11.48 5.43
C ALA A 680 -16.88 10.97 6.36
N GLU A 681 -16.83 9.66 6.60
CA GLU A 681 -15.75 8.98 7.35
C GLU A 681 -14.44 8.81 6.54
N PHE A 682 -14.38 9.36 5.32
CA PHE A 682 -13.30 9.19 4.35
C PHE A 682 -13.19 10.41 3.42
N ASN A 683 -12.04 10.60 2.75
CA ASN A 683 -11.88 11.67 1.75
C ASN A 683 -12.86 11.44 0.58
N CYS A 684 -13.94 12.23 0.53
CA CYS A 684 -15.05 12.04 -0.39
C CYS A 684 -14.99 13.03 -1.55
N ALA A 685 -14.94 12.53 -2.79
CA ALA A 685 -15.02 13.37 -3.97
C ALA A 685 -16.46 13.82 -4.19
N MET A 686 -16.71 15.13 -4.17
CA MET A 686 -18.01 15.75 -4.34
C MET A 686 -18.10 16.46 -5.68
N PHE A 687 -19.20 16.27 -6.42
CA PHE A 687 -19.48 17.08 -7.62
C PHE A 687 -20.93 17.54 -7.70
N ILE A 688 -21.14 18.75 -8.25
CA ILE A 688 -22.41 19.15 -8.87
C ILE A 688 -22.21 19.06 -10.38
N LEU A 689 -23.09 18.32 -11.06
CA LEU A 689 -22.94 17.88 -12.45
C LEU A 689 -24.16 18.20 -13.30
N SER A 690 -23.96 18.38 -14.61
CA SER A 690 -25.03 18.48 -15.60
C SER A 690 -24.72 17.70 -16.88
N GLY A 691 -25.71 17.57 -17.75
CA GLY A 691 -25.61 16.78 -18.99
C GLY A 691 -25.82 15.27 -18.80
N PRO A 692 -25.79 14.49 -19.90
CA PRO A 692 -25.89 13.03 -19.86
C PRO A 692 -24.53 12.38 -19.54
N CYS A 693 -24.51 11.11 -19.14
CA CYS A 693 -23.27 10.36 -18.86
C CYS A 693 -22.25 10.30 -20.02
N SER A 694 -22.71 10.48 -21.27
CA SER A 694 -21.84 10.57 -22.45
C SER A 694 -21.20 11.95 -22.67
N ALA A 695 -21.59 12.97 -21.91
CA ALA A 695 -21.13 14.36 -22.00
C ALA A 695 -21.38 15.11 -20.68
N ILE A 696 -20.84 14.58 -19.58
CA ILE A 696 -20.93 15.16 -18.23
C ILE A 696 -20.20 16.51 -18.22
N VAL A 697 -20.84 17.53 -17.65
CA VAL A 697 -20.25 18.81 -17.30
C VAL A 697 -20.13 18.89 -15.78
N VAL A 698 -18.97 19.32 -15.28
CA VAL A 698 -18.76 19.63 -13.86
C VAL A 698 -19.08 21.09 -13.63
N GLU A 699 -20.11 21.38 -12.85
CA GLU A 699 -20.55 22.73 -12.50
C GLU A 699 -19.84 23.23 -11.22
N ALA A 700 -19.60 22.32 -10.26
CA ALA A 700 -18.79 22.55 -9.07
C ALA A 700 -18.15 21.24 -8.58
N SER A 701 -17.00 21.33 -7.91
CA SER A 701 -16.22 20.15 -7.46
C SER A 701 -15.37 20.42 -6.22
N ALA A 702 -15.35 19.49 -5.27
CA ALA A 702 -14.45 19.51 -4.12
C ALA A 702 -14.04 18.08 -3.74
N VAL A 703 -13.05 17.96 -2.85
CA VAL A 703 -12.86 16.77 -2.03
C VAL A 703 -13.17 17.20 -0.59
N ALA A 704 -14.15 16.55 0.03
CA ALA A 704 -14.36 16.67 1.47
C ALA A 704 -13.28 15.84 2.17
N ASP A 705 -12.52 16.45 3.07
CA ASP A 705 -11.70 15.69 4.00
C ASP A 705 -12.60 14.95 5.00
N PRO A 706 -12.12 13.86 5.64
CA PRO A 706 -12.90 13.12 6.63
C PRO A 706 -13.46 14.08 7.69
N CYS A 707 -14.66 13.77 8.16
CA CYS A 707 -15.23 14.31 9.40
C CYS A 707 -15.57 15.83 9.33
N THR A 708 -15.24 16.46 8.20
CA THR A 708 -15.41 17.89 7.93
C THR A 708 -16.65 18.12 7.06
N GLU A 709 -17.54 19.03 7.45
CA GLU A 709 -18.63 19.46 6.57
C GLU A 709 -18.09 20.33 5.44
N THR A 710 -18.19 19.83 4.21
CA THR A 710 -17.74 20.51 2.99
C THR A 710 -18.95 20.83 2.14
N CYS A 711 -19.03 22.06 1.62
CA CYS A 711 -20.17 22.54 0.84
C CYS A 711 -19.77 23.06 -0.54
N LEU A 712 -20.48 22.62 -1.58
CA LEU A 712 -20.43 23.14 -2.94
C LEU A 712 -21.60 24.07 -3.19
N THR A 713 -21.33 25.29 -3.68
CA THR A 713 -22.37 26.29 -3.98
C THR A 713 -22.25 26.78 -5.42
N ALA A 714 -23.33 26.72 -6.20
CA ALA A 714 -23.38 27.21 -7.58
C ALA A 714 -24.71 27.90 -7.91
N CYS A 715 -24.68 29.00 -8.66
CA CYS A 715 -25.88 29.60 -9.26
C CYS A 715 -26.15 28.92 -10.61
N LEU A 716 -27.25 28.18 -10.71
CA LEU A 716 -27.52 27.28 -11.83
C LEU A 716 -28.84 27.66 -12.53
N PRO A 717 -28.87 27.72 -13.88
CA PRO A 717 -30.09 27.91 -14.66
C PRO A 717 -31.14 26.81 -14.45
N ALA A 718 -32.36 27.05 -14.96
CA ALA A 718 -33.40 26.02 -15.00
C ALA A 718 -32.98 24.82 -15.85
N GLY A 719 -32.83 23.65 -15.23
CA GLY A 719 -32.27 22.44 -15.84
C GLY A 719 -32.31 21.23 -14.90
N THR A 720 -31.88 20.07 -15.41
CA THR A 720 -31.73 18.83 -14.62
C THR A 720 -30.26 18.63 -14.30
N TYR A 721 -29.97 18.32 -13.04
CA TYR A 721 -28.62 18.26 -12.47
C TYR A 721 -28.48 17.02 -11.60
N THR A 722 -27.24 16.56 -11.43
CA THR A 722 -26.90 15.47 -10.51
C THR A 722 -25.86 15.91 -9.48
N LEU A 723 -25.93 15.30 -8.29
CA LEU A 723 -24.90 15.36 -7.26
C LEU A 723 -24.16 14.03 -7.26
N PHE A 724 -22.86 14.07 -7.01
CA PHE A 724 -22.02 12.88 -6.85
C PHE A 724 -21.35 12.86 -5.48
N ALA A 725 -21.37 11.69 -4.82
CA ALA A 725 -20.46 11.34 -3.73
C ALA A 725 -19.74 10.02 -4.02
N GLY A 726 -18.59 9.80 -3.38
CA GLY A 726 -17.83 8.55 -3.48
C GLY A 726 -16.34 8.74 -3.16
N ALA A 727 -15.65 7.66 -2.83
CA ALA A 727 -14.26 7.69 -2.36
C ALA A 727 -13.30 8.40 -3.36
N SER A 728 -12.47 9.32 -2.85
CA SER A 728 -11.40 9.96 -3.63
C SER A 728 -10.26 8.97 -3.90
N PHE A 729 -9.72 8.98 -5.12
CA PHE A 729 -8.72 8.00 -5.54
C PHE A 729 -7.32 8.23 -4.95
N ASP A 730 -7.03 9.45 -4.49
CA ASP A 730 -5.68 9.85 -4.04
C ASP A 730 -5.32 9.32 -2.63
N PHE A 731 -6.30 8.79 -1.88
CA PHE A 731 -6.17 8.44 -0.46
C PHE A 731 -6.24 6.93 -0.14
N GLY A 732 -6.33 6.08 -1.17
CA GLY A 732 -6.33 4.62 -1.02
C GLY A 732 -7.70 4.00 -0.70
N ASN A 733 -7.69 2.75 -0.25
CA ASN A 733 -8.91 1.93 -0.12
C ASN A 733 -9.82 2.40 1.03
N VAL A 734 -11.12 2.45 0.78
CA VAL A 734 -12.17 2.76 1.78
C VAL A 734 -12.91 1.47 2.15
N PRO A 735 -12.95 1.08 3.45
CA PRO A 735 -13.69 -0.11 3.89
C PRO A 735 -15.19 -0.01 3.63
N CYS A 736 -15.82 -1.15 3.32
CA CYS A 736 -17.25 -1.22 3.06
C CYS A 736 -18.10 -0.75 4.25
N GLY A 737 -19.02 0.18 3.99
CA GLY A 737 -19.97 0.66 4.99
C GLY A 737 -19.50 1.90 5.77
N ALA A 738 -18.42 2.54 5.33
CA ALA A 738 -17.98 3.82 5.88
C ALA A 738 -19.04 4.90 5.58
N GLY A 739 -19.51 5.60 6.60
CA GLY A 739 -20.70 6.46 6.52
C GLY A 739 -20.47 7.83 5.86
N TYR A 740 -21.53 8.37 5.26
CA TYR A 740 -21.64 9.80 4.95
C TYR A 740 -23.05 10.36 5.22
N ASN A 741 -23.13 11.67 5.45
CA ASN A 741 -24.37 12.44 5.57
C ASN A 741 -24.29 13.62 4.59
N MET A 742 -25.38 13.95 3.91
CA MET A 742 -25.45 15.08 2.97
C MET A 742 -26.77 15.84 3.00
N ASP A 743 -26.75 17.10 2.58
CA ASP A 743 -27.90 18.01 2.53
C ASP A 743 -27.91 18.82 1.22
N LEU A 744 -29.12 19.18 0.76
CA LEU A 744 -29.35 19.99 -0.45
C LEU A 744 -30.30 21.16 -0.15
N ASP A 745 -29.82 22.38 -0.34
CA ASP A 745 -30.59 23.64 -0.23
C ASP A 745 -30.65 24.34 -1.60
N ILE A 746 -31.84 24.79 -2.02
CA ILE A 746 -32.07 25.38 -3.36
C ILE A 746 -32.78 26.73 -3.24
N GLN A 747 -31.99 27.79 -3.09
CA GLN A 747 -32.49 29.15 -2.93
C GLN A 747 -32.88 29.75 -4.29
N THR A 748 -34.10 30.31 -4.39
CA THR A 748 -34.66 30.84 -5.65
C THR A 748 -35.23 32.25 -5.46
N PRO A 749 -34.81 33.27 -6.23
CA PRO A 749 -33.72 33.24 -7.21
C PRO A 749 -32.36 32.95 -6.55
N CYS A 750 -31.28 32.80 -7.33
CA CYS A 750 -29.93 32.90 -6.77
C CYS A 750 -29.81 34.15 -5.88
N ALA A 751 -29.02 34.08 -4.81
CA ALA A 751 -28.63 35.30 -4.11
C ALA A 751 -28.05 36.31 -5.13
N PRO A 752 -28.32 37.62 -4.98
CA PRO A 752 -27.63 38.62 -5.78
C PRO A 752 -26.11 38.42 -5.62
N PRO A 753 -25.31 38.63 -6.68
CA PRO A 753 -23.86 38.57 -6.57
C PRO A 753 -23.42 39.48 -5.42
N CYS A 754 -22.47 38.99 -4.62
CA CYS A 754 -21.97 39.75 -3.49
C CYS A 754 -21.30 41.03 -4.00
N ASP A 755 -21.68 42.16 -3.42
CA ASP A 755 -21.38 43.53 -3.85
C ASP A 755 -20.88 44.27 -2.60
N VAL A 756 -19.61 44.05 -2.24
CA VAL A 756 -18.99 44.56 -0.99
C VAL A 756 -18.32 45.89 -1.27
N VAL A 757 -19.13 46.83 -1.76
CA VAL A 757 -18.71 48.18 -2.12
C VAL A 757 -17.78 48.76 -1.04
N CYS A 758 -16.53 49.00 -1.42
CA CYS A 758 -15.57 49.70 -0.61
C CYS A 758 -16.11 51.08 -0.21
N ASP A 759 -16.14 51.36 1.10
CA ASP A 759 -16.52 52.69 1.59
C ASP A 759 -15.38 53.69 1.26
N PRO A 760 -15.64 54.77 0.49
CA PRO A 760 -14.60 55.71 0.07
C PRO A 760 -13.90 56.48 1.19
N ASP A 761 -14.43 56.47 2.42
CA ASP A 761 -13.79 57.09 3.58
C ASP A 761 -12.76 56.15 4.28
N LYS A 762 -12.60 54.90 3.82
CA LYS A 762 -11.62 53.93 4.34
C LYS A 762 -10.21 54.08 3.75
N ILE A 763 -9.24 53.40 4.36
CA ILE A 763 -7.90 53.22 3.80
C ILE A 763 -8.00 52.27 2.60
N SER A 764 -8.09 52.84 1.40
CA SER A 764 -7.88 52.09 0.16
C SER A 764 -6.40 51.79 -0.02
N GLU A 765 -6.10 50.53 -0.29
CA GLU A 765 -4.74 50.01 -0.49
C GLU A 765 -4.05 50.53 -1.76
N ASN A 766 -4.83 50.88 -2.79
CA ASN A 766 -4.39 51.38 -4.10
C ASN A 766 -3.53 50.38 -4.92
N GLU A 767 -3.82 49.08 -4.83
CA GLU A 767 -3.10 47.99 -5.50
C GLU A 767 -3.37 47.93 -7.03
N PRO A 768 -2.35 47.86 -7.92
CA PRO A 768 -2.55 47.75 -9.35
C PRO A 768 -2.67 46.30 -9.85
N ASN A 769 -3.89 45.92 -10.24
CA ASN A 769 -4.29 44.63 -10.81
C ASN A 769 -4.46 43.47 -9.80
N CYS A 770 -4.71 43.79 -8.53
CA CYS A 770 -5.05 42.83 -7.49
C CYS A 770 -3.98 41.74 -7.37
N GLY A 771 -2.76 42.14 -7.04
CA GLY A 771 -1.61 41.28 -6.75
C GLY A 771 -1.09 40.44 -7.92
N LEU A 772 -1.75 40.44 -9.09
CA LEU A 772 -1.45 39.49 -10.15
C LEU A 772 -0.58 40.08 -11.28
N PRO A 773 0.46 39.35 -11.74
CA PRO A 773 0.87 38.00 -11.34
C PRO A 773 1.89 37.96 -10.18
N ALA A 774 2.20 39.10 -9.55
CA ALA A 774 3.09 39.19 -8.41
C ALA A 774 2.82 40.49 -7.62
N ASP A 775 2.40 40.33 -6.37
CA ASP A 775 2.10 41.43 -5.45
C ASP A 775 3.37 42.22 -5.09
N THR A 776 3.25 43.55 -5.16
CA THR A 776 4.34 44.49 -4.89
C THR A 776 3.99 45.58 -3.86
N VAL A 777 2.84 45.47 -3.17
CA VAL A 777 2.32 46.46 -2.22
C VAL A 777 2.24 45.89 -0.81
N ASN A 778 1.82 44.63 -0.67
CA ASN A 778 1.39 44.05 0.61
C ASN A 778 1.51 42.52 0.67
N GLY A 779 2.13 41.86 -0.32
CA GLY A 779 2.17 40.39 -0.47
C GLY A 779 2.94 39.60 0.59
N GLY A 780 3.44 40.30 1.62
CA GLY A 780 4.06 39.75 2.81
C GLY A 780 5.08 38.68 2.48
N CYS A 781 4.92 37.52 3.09
CA CYS A 781 5.86 36.42 2.93
C CYS A 781 5.83 35.73 1.55
N ASN A 782 4.88 36.08 0.67
CA ASN A 782 4.83 35.61 -0.72
C ASN A 782 5.64 36.52 -1.66
N SER A 783 5.82 37.81 -1.33
CA SER A 783 6.69 38.73 -2.06
C SER A 783 8.18 38.51 -1.74
N THR A 784 9.07 38.78 -2.70
CA THR A 784 10.53 38.66 -2.52
C THR A 784 11.25 39.97 -2.93
N PRO A 785 11.75 40.78 -1.97
CA PRO A 785 11.64 40.63 -0.51
C PRO A 785 10.18 40.83 -0.03
N PRO A 786 9.85 40.43 1.21
CA PRO A 786 8.53 40.68 1.79
C PRO A 786 8.15 42.16 1.83
N VAL A 787 6.88 42.45 1.55
CA VAL A 787 6.29 43.79 1.51
C VAL A 787 5.01 43.80 2.34
N TYR A 788 4.78 44.82 3.16
CA TYR A 788 3.61 44.89 4.05
C TYR A 788 3.03 46.30 4.04
N PHE A 789 1.70 46.40 4.02
CA PHE A 789 1.01 47.67 4.24
C PHE A 789 0.94 47.94 5.75
N ASN A 790 1.37 49.09 6.26
CA ASN A 790 1.38 49.33 7.71
C ASN A 790 0.03 49.91 8.17
N VAL A 791 -0.55 49.33 9.21
CA VAL A 791 -1.86 49.68 9.77
C VAL A 791 -1.79 49.95 11.28
N ASN A 792 -2.83 50.57 11.81
CA ASN A 792 -2.94 50.99 13.21
C ASN A 792 -4.24 50.48 13.83
N CYS A 793 -4.27 50.43 15.16
CA CYS A 793 -5.49 50.21 15.93
C CYS A 793 -6.54 51.30 15.62
N GLY A 794 -7.71 50.89 15.12
CA GLY A 794 -8.80 51.76 14.69
C GLY A 794 -8.84 52.06 13.19
N ASP A 795 -7.96 51.47 12.38
CA ASP A 795 -7.99 51.62 10.91
C ASP A 795 -9.06 50.70 10.28
N ASP A 796 -9.90 51.30 9.44
CA ASP A 796 -10.83 50.63 8.53
C ASP A 796 -10.21 50.55 7.12
N ILE A 797 -10.23 49.37 6.50
CA ILE A 797 -9.48 49.05 5.26
C ILE A 797 -10.44 48.66 4.13
N CYS A 798 -10.09 49.08 2.92
CA CYS A 798 -10.63 48.64 1.63
C CYS A 798 -9.50 47.99 0.81
N GLY A 799 -9.61 46.68 0.58
CA GLY A 799 -8.71 45.90 -0.25
C GLY A 799 -9.40 45.36 -1.50
N THR A 800 -8.60 44.87 -2.46
CA THR A 800 -9.08 44.23 -3.69
C THR A 800 -8.24 43.01 -3.96
N TYR A 801 -8.84 41.86 -4.29
CA TYR A 801 -8.09 40.62 -4.44
C TYR A 801 -8.43 39.82 -5.72
N ALA A 802 -7.65 38.77 -5.99
CA ALA A 802 -7.85 37.86 -7.12
C ALA A 802 -7.24 36.46 -6.90
N PHE A 803 -7.73 35.46 -7.64
CA PHE A 803 -7.10 34.13 -7.75
C PHE A 803 -7.29 33.59 -9.16
N ASP A 804 -6.20 33.40 -9.90
CA ASP A 804 -6.21 32.96 -11.31
C ASP A 804 -6.20 31.43 -11.52
N GLY A 805 -6.26 30.66 -10.43
CA GLY A 805 -6.14 29.20 -10.44
C GLY A 805 -4.71 28.67 -10.27
N SER A 806 -3.70 29.55 -10.25
CA SER A 806 -2.29 29.22 -9.98
C SER A 806 -1.63 30.17 -8.96
N THR A 807 -2.08 31.42 -8.93
CA THR A 807 -1.54 32.51 -8.14
C THR A 807 -2.72 33.29 -7.58
N ARG A 808 -2.75 33.47 -6.25
CA ARG A 808 -3.69 34.39 -5.60
C ARG A 808 -2.96 35.63 -5.11
N ASP A 809 -3.71 36.71 -5.10
CA ASP A 809 -3.41 37.88 -4.30
C ASP A 809 -3.41 37.52 -2.81
N THR A 810 -2.62 38.20 -2.00
CA THR A 810 -2.57 37.96 -0.54
C THR A 810 -2.19 39.22 0.20
N ASP A 811 -3.11 39.78 0.96
CA ASP A 811 -2.91 41.04 1.64
C ASP A 811 -2.31 40.83 3.04
N TRP A 812 -1.16 41.45 3.31
CA TRP A 812 -0.52 41.43 4.62
C TRP A 812 -0.39 42.83 5.20
N TYR A 813 -1.21 43.10 6.20
CA TYR A 813 -1.21 44.35 6.95
C TYR A 813 -0.36 44.21 8.21
N GLN A 814 0.71 44.98 8.33
CA GLN A 814 1.59 44.96 9.50
C GLN A 814 1.09 45.94 10.57
N LEU A 815 0.74 45.41 11.74
CA LEU A 815 0.34 46.14 12.93
C LEU A 815 1.45 46.09 13.98
N ASN A 816 1.71 47.21 14.65
CA ASN A 816 2.45 47.21 15.92
C ASN A 816 1.43 47.34 17.06
N HIS A 817 1.11 46.21 17.69
CA HIS A 817 0.13 46.09 18.75
C HIS A 817 0.72 46.50 20.10
N ALA A 818 -0.10 47.10 20.96
CA ALA A 818 0.31 47.65 22.24
C ALA A 818 0.10 46.72 23.44
N GLY A 819 -0.42 45.51 23.21
CA GLY A 819 -0.88 44.58 24.25
C GLY A 819 -2.39 44.65 24.48
N GLY A 820 -3.00 43.53 24.86
CA GLY A 820 -4.44 43.39 25.09
C GLY A 820 -5.20 42.83 23.88
N GLN A 821 -6.51 43.08 23.80
CA GLN A 821 -7.36 42.49 22.77
C GLN A 821 -7.13 43.14 21.39
N LEU A 822 -7.02 42.30 20.37
CA LEU A 822 -7.01 42.64 18.96
C LEU A 822 -8.11 41.85 18.24
N ASP A 823 -9.04 42.57 17.62
CA ASP A 823 -10.04 42.03 16.68
C ASP A 823 -9.61 42.37 15.25
N TRP A 824 -9.42 41.34 14.42
CA TRP A 824 -9.24 41.45 12.96
C TRP A 824 -10.53 41.00 12.28
N CYS A 825 -11.30 41.96 11.76
CA CYS A 825 -12.60 41.71 11.14
C CYS A 825 -12.53 41.86 9.62
N VAL A 826 -13.18 40.95 8.88
CA VAL A 826 -13.17 40.92 7.40
C VAL A 826 -14.57 40.59 6.86
N VAL A 827 -14.90 41.10 5.67
CA VAL A 827 -16.03 40.69 4.80
C VAL A 827 -15.68 40.98 3.34
N GLY A 828 -15.88 40.04 2.42
CA GLY A 828 -15.47 40.17 1.03
C GLY A 828 -16.40 39.53 -0.01
N GLU A 829 -16.20 39.87 -1.28
CA GLU A 829 -17.03 39.40 -2.41
C GLU A 829 -16.85 37.93 -2.78
N ALA A 830 -15.82 37.28 -2.25
CA ALA A 830 -15.48 35.88 -2.49
C ALA A 830 -15.30 35.15 -1.16
N ALA A 831 -15.13 33.82 -1.22
CA ALA A 831 -14.70 33.07 -0.05
C ALA A 831 -13.34 33.60 0.40
N THR A 832 -13.24 34.10 1.64
CA THR A 832 -12.09 34.89 2.11
C THR A 832 -11.40 34.18 3.25
N ALA A 833 -10.15 33.76 3.03
CA ALA A 833 -9.26 33.27 4.07
C ALA A 833 -8.62 34.47 4.80
N TYR A 834 -8.65 34.50 6.12
CA TYR A 834 -8.11 35.59 6.93
C TYR A 834 -7.48 35.07 8.24
N ALA A 835 -6.44 35.75 8.73
CA ALA A 835 -5.65 35.26 9.87
C ALA A 835 -4.95 36.38 10.66
N ILE A 836 -4.57 36.08 11.90
CA ILE A 836 -3.61 36.88 12.68
C ILE A 836 -2.31 36.07 12.85
N LEU A 837 -1.20 36.67 12.43
CA LEU A 837 0.10 36.03 12.23
C LEU A 837 1.22 36.85 12.90
N SER A 838 2.40 36.28 13.09
CA SER A 838 3.60 37.04 13.51
C SER A 838 4.91 36.42 13.00
N PRO A 839 6.00 37.21 12.89
CA PRO A 839 7.34 36.67 12.61
C PRO A 839 7.85 35.78 13.75
N GLY A 840 8.29 34.56 13.43
CA GLY A 840 9.16 33.77 14.32
C GLY A 840 10.65 34.13 14.16
N PRO A 841 11.57 33.30 14.69
CA PRO A 841 12.99 33.63 14.81
C PRO A 841 13.69 34.05 13.50
N ASN A 842 13.34 33.44 12.36
CA ASN A 842 13.83 33.78 11.02
C ASN A 842 12.78 34.52 10.16
N GLY A 843 11.80 35.19 10.79
CA GLY A 843 10.74 35.95 10.11
C GLY A 843 9.81 35.05 9.31
N CYS A 844 9.63 35.33 8.02
CA CYS A 844 8.78 34.54 7.11
C CYS A 844 9.17 33.06 6.97
N ALA A 845 10.39 32.67 7.34
CA ALA A 845 10.81 31.27 7.31
C ALA A 845 10.26 30.46 8.51
N ASP A 846 9.96 31.12 9.63
CA ASP A 846 9.45 30.53 10.86
C ASP A 846 8.10 31.18 11.23
N LEU A 847 7.18 31.29 10.27
CA LEU A 847 5.95 32.06 10.45
C LEU A 847 5.04 31.44 11.52
N VAL A 848 4.57 32.27 12.46
CA VAL A 848 3.63 31.87 13.52
C VAL A 848 2.22 32.26 13.11
N VAL A 849 1.30 31.30 13.15
CA VAL A 849 -0.15 31.50 13.00
C VAL A 849 -0.76 31.53 14.41
N HIS A 850 -1.50 32.57 14.77
CA HIS A 850 -2.23 32.64 16.05
C HIS A 850 -3.66 32.14 15.91
N ASP A 851 -4.34 32.53 14.83
CA ASP A 851 -5.63 31.99 14.39
C ASP A 851 -5.77 32.21 12.86
N PHE A 852 -6.51 31.32 12.19
CA PHE A 852 -6.80 31.31 10.76
C PHE A 852 -8.24 30.84 10.54
N GLN A 853 -9.01 31.58 9.74
CA GLN A 853 -10.43 31.34 9.51
C GLN A 853 -10.77 31.56 8.03
N ILE A 854 -11.88 30.98 7.55
CA ILE A 854 -12.41 31.19 6.19
C ILE A 854 -13.87 31.65 6.28
N LEU A 855 -14.20 32.71 5.55
CA LEU A 855 -15.55 33.26 5.43
C LEU A 855 -16.16 32.93 4.07
N LEU A 856 -17.47 32.69 4.04
CA LEU A 856 -18.24 32.67 2.80
C LEU A 856 -18.42 34.10 2.24
N PRO A 857 -18.66 34.26 0.92
CA PRO A 857 -18.95 35.57 0.32
C PRO A 857 -20.03 36.34 1.09
N CYS A 858 -19.83 37.64 1.27
CA CYS A 858 -20.74 38.55 2.00
C CYS A 858 -20.95 38.22 3.50
N VAL A 859 -20.28 37.21 4.07
CA VAL A 859 -20.29 36.96 5.52
C VAL A 859 -19.18 37.79 6.17
N SER A 860 -19.52 38.51 7.23
CA SER A 860 -18.53 39.17 8.08
C SER A 860 -18.19 38.30 9.28
N GLY A 861 -16.90 38.16 9.55
CA GLY A 861 -16.37 37.50 10.74
C GLY A 861 -15.19 38.29 11.32
N CYS A 862 -14.82 37.94 12.55
CA CYS A 862 -13.68 38.52 13.25
C CYS A 862 -12.89 37.42 13.96
N ILE A 863 -11.57 37.49 13.88
CA ILE A 863 -10.65 36.81 14.79
C ILE A 863 -10.41 37.76 15.96
N SER A 864 -10.65 37.30 17.19
CA SER A 864 -10.58 38.10 18.42
C SER A 864 -9.63 37.45 19.43
N LEU A 865 -8.42 38.00 19.57
CA LEU A 865 -7.37 37.43 20.41
C LEU A 865 -6.84 38.45 21.43
N ASN A 866 -6.57 38.01 22.66
CA ASN A 866 -5.67 38.75 23.54
C ASN A 866 -4.23 38.41 23.14
N LEU A 867 -3.42 39.44 22.88
CA LEU A 867 -2.06 39.30 22.38
C LEU A 867 -1.13 40.27 23.13
N PRO A 868 0.11 39.86 23.47
CA PRO A 868 1.09 40.73 24.09
C PRO A 868 1.54 41.87 23.15
N ALA A 869 2.32 42.82 23.67
CA ALA A 869 2.84 43.92 22.87
C ALA A 869 3.87 43.42 21.84
N GLY A 870 3.64 43.68 20.55
CA GLY A 870 4.46 43.09 19.49
C GLY A 870 4.09 43.52 18.07
N THR A 871 4.82 43.01 17.08
CA THR A 871 4.52 43.21 15.66
C THR A 871 3.78 42.00 15.12
N TYR A 872 2.58 42.23 14.60
CA TYR A 872 1.69 41.22 14.02
C TYR A 872 1.43 41.52 12.54
N TRP A 873 1.07 40.49 11.79
CA TRP A 873 0.57 40.60 10.43
C TRP A 873 -0.87 40.11 10.37
N LEU A 874 -1.75 40.95 9.85
CA LEU A 874 -3.16 40.63 9.61
C LEU A 874 -3.28 40.24 8.14
N PHE A 875 -3.80 39.06 7.89
CA PHE A 875 -3.85 38.45 6.57
C PHE A 875 -5.28 38.44 6.04
N ALA A 876 -5.45 38.71 4.74
CA ALA A 876 -6.67 38.42 3.98
C ALA A 876 -6.30 37.95 2.57
N ALA A 877 -7.05 37.01 2.01
CA ALA A 877 -6.88 36.52 0.64
C ALA A 877 -8.13 35.75 0.17
N PRO A 878 -8.34 35.57 -1.14
CA PRO A 878 -9.30 34.60 -1.65
C PRO A 878 -8.91 33.18 -1.24
N ASP A 879 -9.89 32.39 -0.81
CA ASP A 879 -9.68 30.95 -0.64
C ASP A 879 -9.55 30.24 -2.01
N PHE A 880 -8.98 29.03 -2.00
CA PHE A 880 -8.65 28.28 -3.23
C PHE A 880 -9.87 27.65 -3.95
N GLN A 881 -11.09 27.82 -3.41
CA GLN A 881 -12.33 27.17 -3.87
C GLN A 881 -12.97 27.78 -5.15
N GLY A 882 -12.21 28.53 -5.96
CA GLY A 882 -12.69 29.02 -7.27
C GLY A 882 -11.90 30.18 -7.85
N ILE A 883 -12.04 30.42 -9.16
CA ILE A 883 -11.40 31.57 -9.84
C ILE A 883 -12.05 32.87 -9.38
N VAL A 884 -11.27 33.74 -8.73
CA VAL A 884 -11.70 35.09 -8.34
C VAL A 884 -11.07 36.10 -9.29
N ASN A 885 -11.92 36.77 -10.08
CA ASN A 885 -11.47 37.77 -11.04
C ASN A 885 -10.99 39.04 -10.30
N CYS A 886 -9.86 39.61 -10.70
CA CYS A 886 -9.41 40.91 -10.18
C CYS A 886 -10.48 41.98 -10.40
N GLY A 887 -10.69 42.79 -9.37
CA GLY A 887 -11.80 43.73 -9.23
C GLY A 887 -12.82 43.28 -8.18
N ALA A 888 -12.62 42.13 -7.52
CA ALA A 888 -13.40 41.73 -6.37
C ALA A 888 -12.95 42.51 -5.13
N GLU A 889 -13.88 43.20 -4.47
CA GLU A 889 -13.61 44.07 -3.32
C GLU A 889 -13.79 43.33 -1.98
N TYR A 890 -13.11 43.83 -0.94
CA TYR A 890 -13.43 43.48 0.43
C TYR A 890 -13.19 44.62 1.41
N ASN A 891 -13.89 44.53 2.53
CA ASN A 891 -13.85 45.46 3.65
C ASN A 891 -13.26 44.76 4.87
N ALA A 892 -12.25 45.36 5.50
CA ALA A 892 -11.70 44.88 6.77
C ALA A 892 -11.62 46.01 7.81
N SER A 893 -11.38 45.66 9.07
CA SER A 893 -11.13 46.62 10.16
C SER A 893 -10.25 46.04 11.27
N VAL A 894 -9.43 46.91 11.85
CA VAL A 894 -8.48 46.59 12.92
C VAL A 894 -8.96 47.25 14.20
N VAL A 895 -9.54 46.49 15.13
CA VAL A 895 -10.01 47.04 16.42
C VAL A 895 -9.11 46.53 17.54
N CYS A 896 -8.41 47.42 18.22
CA CYS A 896 -7.68 47.07 19.43
C CYS A 896 -8.44 47.62 20.64
N VAL A 897 -8.69 46.78 21.64
CA VAL A 897 -9.15 47.21 22.96
C VAL A 897 -8.00 47.05 23.93
N ASN A 898 -7.37 48.17 24.29
CA ASN A 898 -6.46 48.21 25.43
C ASN A 898 -7.21 47.70 26.66
N CYS A 899 -6.85 46.52 27.16
CA CYS A 899 -7.25 46.07 28.47
C CYS A 899 -6.80 47.13 29.51
N PRO A 900 -7.66 47.52 30.46
CA PRO A 900 -7.21 48.27 31.61
C PRO A 900 -6.38 47.32 32.48
N CYS A 901 -5.05 47.33 32.33
CA CYS A 901 -4.10 46.55 33.12
C CYS A 901 -3.95 47.16 34.54
N ASP A 902 -5.07 47.23 35.25
CA ASP A 902 -5.21 47.78 36.60
C ASP A 902 -6.52 47.20 37.18
N PRO A 903 -6.50 45.94 37.69
CA PRO A 903 -7.68 45.37 38.34
C PRO A 903 -8.04 46.25 39.54
N PRO A 904 -9.31 46.69 39.71
CA PRO A 904 -9.69 47.63 40.77
C PRO A 904 -9.78 46.95 42.15
N GLY A 905 -8.64 46.50 42.67
CA GLY A 905 -8.46 45.78 43.93
C GLY A 905 -6.99 45.82 44.40
N PRO A 906 -6.67 45.26 45.58
CA PRO A 906 -5.31 45.25 46.12
C PRO A 906 -4.44 44.09 45.60
N ILE A 907 -5.02 43.09 44.96
CA ILE A 907 -4.32 41.90 44.45
C ILE A 907 -3.96 42.12 42.98
N ASN A 908 -2.70 41.91 42.62
CA ASN A 908 -2.24 41.95 41.23
C ASN A 908 -1.32 40.75 40.91
N PRO A 909 -1.77 39.73 40.15
CA PRO A 909 -0.93 38.58 39.81
C PRO A 909 0.11 38.88 38.73
N ASP A 910 -0.18 39.85 37.85
CA ASP A 910 0.78 40.52 36.96
C ASP A 910 1.82 41.25 37.82
N ARG A 911 3.11 41.05 37.52
CA ARG A 911 4.27 41.57 38.26
C ARG A 911 5.23 42.35 37.39
N ASP A 912 5.37 42.00 36.12
CA ASP A 912 6.29 42.69 35.20
C ASP A 912 5.61 43.83 34.40
N GLY A 913 4.27 43.79 34.27
CA GLY A 913 3.44 44.83 33.68
C GLY A 913 3.12 44.66 32.19
N ASP A 914 3.32 43.48 31.60
CA ASP A 914 2.96 43.20 30.19
C ASP A 914 1.47 42.82 29.94
N CYS A 915 0.71 42.65 31.03
CA CYS A 915 -0.72 42.37 31.10
C CYS A 915 -1.18 40.91 30.89
N ASP A 916 -0.30 39.89 30.98
CA ASP A 916 -0.74 38.52 31.28
C ASP A 916 -0.24 37.99 32.65
N VAL A 917 -0.05 36.68 32.82
CA VAL A 917 0.45 36.05 34.06
C VAL A 917 1.22 34.78 33.68
N ASP A 918 2.54 34.85 33.73
CA ASP A 918 3.44 33.91 33.07
C ASP A 918 4.57 33.41 34.02
N SER A 919 5.47 32.59 33.47
CA SER A 919 6.75 32.19 34.05
C SER A 919 7.63 33.36 34.53
N THR A 920 7.47 34.56 33.98
CA THR A 920 8.22 35.79 34.32
C THR A 920 7.73 36.38 35.64
N ASP A 921 6.42 36.50 35.85
CA ASP A 921 5.83 36.95 37.12
C ASP A 921 6.12 35.96 38.24
N LEU A 922 5.98 34.66 37.93
CA LEU A 922 6.36 33.57 38.84
C LEU A 922 7.85 33.69 39.23
N ASN A 923 8.73 34.05 38.29
CA ASN A 923 10.14 34.27 38.57
C ASN A 923 10.39 35.55 39.40
N ILE A 924 9.59 36.60 39.29
CA ILE A 924 9.65 37.77 40.19
C ILE A 924 9.30 37.36 41.63
N VAL A 925 8.18 36.66 41.83
CA VAL A 925 7.78 36.19 43.18
C VAL A 925 8.77 35.18 43.77
N LEU A 926 9.33 34.29 42.94
CA LEU A 926 10.34 33.31 43.39
C LEU A 926 11.73 33.93 43.65
N THR A 927 12.07 35.09 43.08
CA THR A 927 13.36 35.75 43.32
C THR A 927 13.36 36.65 44.55
N ASP A 928 12.19 37.11 45.00
CA ASP A 928 12.01 37.93 46.21
C ASP A 928 11.29 37.19 47.36
N PHE A 929 11.16 35.86 47.27
CA PHE A 929 10.51 35.03 48.29
C PHE A 929 11.19 35.13 49.68
N ASP A 930 10.41 35.15 50.76
CA ASP A 930 10.82 35.54 52.12
C ASP A 930 11.24 37.03 52.27
N CYS A 931 10.99 37.92 51.29
CA CYS A 931 11.19 39.37 51.45
C CYS A 931 10.26 39.94 52.53
N PRO A 932 10.76 40.62 53.58
CA PRO A 932 9.93 41.00 54.72
C PRO A 932 9.34 42.41 54.60
N ASN A 933 8.20 42.62 55.30
CA ASN A 933 7.40 43.86 55.53
C ASN A 933 8.13 45.11 56.11
N SER A 934 9.44 45.21 55.91
CA SER A 934 10.29 46.35 56.29
C SER A 934 11.50 46.53 55.37
N SER A 935 11.55 45.84 54.23
CA SER A 935 12.61 45.96 53.23
C SER A 935 12.58 47.34 52.51
N PRO A 936 13.75 47.94 52.24
CA PRO A 936 13.89 49.01 51.25
C PRO A 936 14.93 48.62 50.17
N PRO A 937 14.54 48.44 48.89
CA PRO A 937 13.23 48.72 48.28
C PRO A 937 12.08 47.84 48.82
N PRO A 938 10.81 48.20 48.55
CA PRO A 938 9.67 47.30 48.76
C PRO A 938 9.87 45.98 48.01
N CYS A 939 9.20 44.92 48.47
CA CYS A 939 9.25 43.63 47.80
C CYS A 939 8.54 43.72 46.44
N GLU A 940 9.20 43.31 45.36
CA GLU A 940 8.63 43.40 44.00
C GLU A 940 7.63 42.23 43.75
N GLY A 941 7.78 41.13 44.49
CA GLY A 941 6.88 39.97 44.50
C GLY A 941 5.60 40.08 45.35
N ASP A 942 5.26 41.24 45.90
CA ASP A 942 4.10 41.49 46.80
C ASP A 942 2.73 41.33 46.10
N ALA A 943 2.30 40.07 45.95
CA ALA A 943 1.07 39.52 45.38
C ALA A 943 -0.22 40.30 45.70
N ASP A 944 -0.49 40.46 46.99
CA ASP A 944 -1.75 41.02 47.53
C ASP A 944 -1.64 42.39 48.24
N ALA A 945 -0.47 43.03 48.17
CA ALA A 945 -0.15 44.33 48.75
C ALA A 945 -0.23 44.37 50.29
N ASP A 946 0.06 43.25 50.94
CA ASP A 946 0.29 43.08 52.37
C ASP A 946 1.65 43.67 52.80
N GLY A 947 2.67 43.58 51.93
CA GLY A 947 4.00 44.19 52.12
C GLY A 947 5.17 43.22 52.33
N ASP A 948 4.95 41.90 52.45
CA ASP A 948 6.00 40.88 52.27
C ASP A 948 5.87 40.09 50.95
N THR A 949 6.54 38.93 50.84
CA THR A 949 6.42 37.99 49.71
C THR A 949 6.59 36.57 50.24
N ASP A 950 5.48 35.84 50.25
CA ASP A 950 5.18 34.65 51.04
C ASP A 950 4.48 33.58 50.16
N SER A 951 4.10 32.46 50.78
CA SER A 951 3.28 31.42 50.14
C SER A 951 1.94 31.90 49.56
N THR A 952 1.42 33.05 50.00
CA THR A 952 0.15 33.64 49.56
C THR A 952 0.28 34.25 48.16
N ASP A 953 1.34 35.01 47.91
CA ASP A 953 1.67 35.64 46.64
C ASP A 953 1.98 34.59 45.57
N LEU A 954 2.79 33.59 45.95
CA LEU A 954 3.07 32.43 45.11
C LEU A 954 1.80 31.65 44.78
N ASN A 955 0.86 31.51 45.72
CA ASN A 955 -0.44 30.88 45.44
C ASN A 955 -1.32 31.75 44.52
N ILE A 956 -1.26 33.08 44.62
CA ILE A 956 -1.99 34.01 43.74
C ILE A 956 -1.52 33.82 42.28
N ILE A 957 -0.21 33.81 42.02
CA ILE A 957 0.31 33.54 40.67
C ILE A 957 -0.02 32.11 40.23
N LEU A 958 0.27 31.09 41.05
CA LEU A 958 -0.01 29.69 40.68
C LEU A 958 -1.50 29.36 40.48
N THR A 959 -2.42 30.25 40.89
CA THR A 959 -3.87 30.14 40.59
C THR A 959 -4.36 31.11 39.51
N SER A 960 -3.46 31.96 38.97
CA SER A 960 -3.75 32.93 37.91
C SER A 960 -3.00 32.61 36.59
N LEU A 961 -1.94 31.80 36.62
CA LEU A 961 -1.32 31.22 35.43
C LEU A 961 -2.40 30.57 34.53
N PRO A 962 -2.37 30.77 33.20
CA PRO A 962 -3.27 30.07 32.29
C PRO A 962 -3.03 28.56 32.36
N CYS A 963 -4.11 27.77 32.30
CA CYS A 963 -3.98 26.34 32.05
C CYS A 963 -3.40 26.12 30.64
N PRO A 964 -2.44 25.20 30.46
CA PRO A 964 -1.99 24.76 29.15
C PRO A 964 -3.05 23.92 28.42
#